data_AF-A0A820U798-F1
#
_entry.id   AF-A0A820U798-F1
#
_cell.length_a   1.000
_cell.length_b   1.000
_cell.length_c   1.000
_cell.angle_alpha   90.00
_cell.angle_beta   90.00
_cell.angle_gamma   90.00
#
_symmetry.space_group_name_H-M   'P 1'
#
loop_
_entity.id
_entity.type
_entity.pdbx_description
1 polymer ?
#
loop_
_entity_poly.entity_id
_entity_poly.type
_entity_poly.pdbx_seq_one_letter_code
_entity_poly.pdbx_strand_id
1 'polypeptide(L)'
;TPQLDHPDYKQLQFTIDTTQFVQNNVIANLSNCSARLKLNQFIEFGSFRSGHRLQWWNLLALFEMDSLPIYEESVIILITHSILQCGPWTTYGISSSNSWCSEAHEYLLEDHFIDELIIRLDRRLDDCELNWQNELVLVTITMITMRMLTICNSIRQDKVTDLVIKCRRIGERWISLISENIKTSSPSAFDKIDQLRMKIVIIGISCIITFSTHSDRLHYLLSSTEHIVSLLKSATTIHDNVILNTNKSSISTYIRNIMRYSEHVLVRVQPTVAELLQKSSCQALNDFAAIYWAPLRSKSTMNGKWKKRRHDPSDGWYDCRYESRYISIDCIQGIFLVDGMSIGFLPENITTNELFIRVFRNHIFEVQLAESPKTYITKHLYHDNGRVQYEFYFNDETKCLRIIERHIHTNEKFQLITHVCFEKELPDTFVSKHSHWLNIKTQIVEFRPIHFKEPDFLDNRPYILSLKNGYLITTTDNNSQILINQSSKFFQALFSLYFNRLDDAPYVYMMRGNISQTDKIIYIYLSRLGIAFEYNSRTHIIKSREYFDMCIDKDQWLGTLTGLKCGLLLSPLPVNNYLLNHYPYRKLIVPFGTVQSKENTYTSHQITTIIRPTNTSFSCQYFVFILNDRLKILQSTDSPTGWLYLALLHAMTSHPLPDEYTGMTGMERAFQLLNSAGCYSDQPLDEISLNILTQIALISPKANYYSEKLNCAEKIK
;
A
#
# COMPACT_ATOMS: atom_id res chain seq x y z
N THR A 1 14.43 -18.91 27.05
CA THR A 1 14.44 -17.56 27.65
C THR A 1 14.21 -16.52 26.56
N PRO A 2 13.59 -15.36 26.87
CA PRO A 2 13.46 -14.26 25.90
C PRO A 2 14.83 -13.88 25.33
N GLN A 3 14.91 -13.62 24.03
CA GLN A 3 16.15 -13.20 23.37
C GLN A 3 16.18 -11.68 23.21
N LEU A 4 17.33 -11.09 23.50
CA LEU A 4 17.63 -9.69 23.24
C LEU A 4 18.09 -9.56 21.78
N ASP A 5 17.13 -9.25 20.91
CA ASP A 5 17.38 -9.12 19.47
C ASP A 5 18.08 -7.80 19.12
N HIS A 6 18.02 -6.80 20.01
CA HIS A 6 18.64 -5.49 19.79
C HIS A 6 20.18 -5.59 19.89
N PRO A 7 20.93 -5.12 18.88
CA PRO A 7 22.39 -5.30 18.82
C PRO A 7 23.12 -4.70 20.02
N ASP A 8 22.61 -3.60 20.58
CA ASP A 8 23.25 -2.91 21.71
C ASP A 8 23.11 -3.66 23.04
N TYR A 9 22.10 -4.53 23.17
CA TYR A 9 21.84 -5.30 24.40
C TYR A 9 22.16 -6.79 24.26
N LYS A 10 22.41 -7.28 23.04
CA LYS A 10 22.62 -8.70 22.74
C LYS A 10 23.69 -9.38 23.61
N GLN A 11 24.75 -8.66 23.96
CA GLN A 11 25.83 -9.19 24.79
C GLN A 11 25.46 -9.30 26.28
N LEU A 12 24.38 -8.62 26.70
CA LEU A 12 23.83 -8.70 28.06
C LEU A 12 22.79 -9.82 28.19
N GLN A 13 22.65 -10.73 27.21
CA GLN A 13 21.68 -11.83 27.26
C GLN A 13 21.78 -12.68 28.54
N PHE A 14 23.00 -12.84 29.08
CA PHE A 14 23.22 -13.59 30.33
C PHE A 14 22.43 -13.03 31.53
N THR A 15 22.10 -11.73 31.52
CA THR A 15 21.32 -11.08 32.59
C THR A 15 19.86 -11.48 32.54
N ILE A 16 19.37 -11.95 31.40
CA ILE A 16 18.05 -12.55 31.23
C ILE A 16 18.08 -14.04 31.62
N ASP A 17 19.17 -14.73 31.32
CA ASP A 17 19.25 -16.18 31.49
C ASP A 17 19.45 -16.63 32.95
N THR A 18 20.12 -15.83 33.78
CA THR A 18 20.38 -16.19 35.18
C THR A 18 20.43 -14.95 36.08
N THR A 19 20.25 -15.14 37.39
CA THR A 19 20.51 -14.12 38.43
C THR A 19 21.79 -14.41 39.22
N GLN A 20 22.50 -15.50 38.89
CA GLN A 20 23.71 -15.96 39.60
C GLN A 20 24.96 -15.27 39.07
N PHE A 21 24.99 -13.95 39.17
CA PHE A 21 26.15 -13.14 38.83
C PHE A 21 26.21 -11.93 39.76
N VAL A 22 27.38 -11.29 39.81
CA VAL A 22 27.61 -10.08 40.61
C VAL A 22 27.84 -8.88 39.70
N GLN A 23 27.44 -7.69 40.16
CA GLN A 23 27.64 -6.42 39.46
C GLN A 23 29.10 -6.20 39.01
N ASN A 24 30.09 -6.63 39.80
CA ASN A 24 31.51 -6.52 39.42
C ASN A 24 31.82 -7.21 38.07
N ASN A 25 31.14 -8.31 37.74
CA ASN A 25 31.31 -9.00 36.46
C ASN A 25 30.77 -8.17 35.29
N VAL A 26 29.71 -7.39 35.52
CA VAL A 26 29.14 -6.47 34.51
C VAL A 26 30.13 -5.33 34.25
N ILE A 27 30.68 -4.74 35.32
CA ILE A 27 31.65 -3.64 35.24
C ILE A 27 32.94 -4.11 34.55
N ALA A 28 33.41 -5.32 34.83
CA ALA A 28 34.58 -5.90 34.16
C ALA A 28 34.38 -6.08 32.65
N ASN A 29 33.13 -6.24 32.19
CA ASN A 29 32.75 -6.42 30.80
C ASN A 29 32.40 -5.10 30.08
N LEU A 30 32.72 -3.93 30.64
CA LEU A 30 32.44 -2.64 30.00
C LEU A 30 33.11 -2.46 28.64
N SER A 31 34.21 -3.17 28.37
CA SER A 31 34.86 -3.20 27.05
C SER A 31 33.92 -3.70 25.94
N ASN A 32 32.89 -4.46 26.31
CA ASN A 32 31.95 -5.05 25.39
C ASN A 32 30.77 -4.08 25.10
N CYS A 33 30.62 -3.00 25.88
CA CYS A 33 29.55 -2.01 25.69
C CYS A 33 29.53 -1.45 24.26
N SER A 34 28.36 -1.49 23.61
CA SER A 34 28.17 -0.87 22.29
C SER A 34 28.44 0.63 22.36
N ALA A 35 29.03 1.19 21.29
CA ALA A 35 29.30 2.63 21.18
C ALA A 35 28.04 3.50 21.20
N ARG A 36 26.85 2.92 20.96
CA ARG A 36 25.56 3.63 20.98
C ARG A 36 24.91 3.67 22.38
N LEU A 37 25.33 2.78 23.27
CA LEU A 37 24.75 2.67 24.61
C LEU A 37 25.58 3.51 25.60
N LYS A 38 24.90 4.24 26.50
CA LYS A 38 25.61 4.96 27.57
C LYS A 38 26.21 3.95 28.54
N LEU A 39 27.41 4.21 29.05
CA LEU A 39 28.10 3.33 30.01
C LEU A 39 27.22 3.05 31.25
N ASN A 40 26.58 4.08 31.80
CA ASN A 40 25.68 3.89 32.94
C ASN A 40 24.48 3.00 32.58
N GLN A 41 23.91 3.15 31.38
CA GLN A 41 22.80 2.32 30.91
C GLN A 41 23.22 0.85 30.75
N PHE A 42 24.45 0.58 30.28
CA PHE A 42 25.01 -0.77 30.23
C PHE A 42 25.16 -1.38 31.63
N ILE A 43 25.68 -0.62 32.59
CA ILE A 43 25.88 -1.08 33.98
C ILE A 43 24.53 -1.34 34.64
N GLU A 44 23.59 -0.42 34.54
CA GLU A 44 22.25 -0.51 35.14
C GLU A 44 21.48 -1.70 34.57
N PHE A 45 21.39 -1.81 33.23
CA PHE A 45 20.76 -2.96 32.59
C PHE A 45 21.46 -4.26 32.97
N GLY A 46 22.79 -4.24 32.91
CA GLY A 46 23.64 -5.39 33.19
C GLY A 46 23.48 -5.90 34.63
N SER A 47 23.33 -4.99 35.57
CA SER A 47 23.32 -5.28 37.02
C SER A 47 21.92 -5.43 37.60
N PHE A 48 20.87 -5.08 36.84
CA PHE A 48 19.48 -5.08 37.30
C PHE A 48 19.05 -6.39 37.97
N ARG A 49 19.57 -7.51 37.48
CA ARG A 49 19.26 -8.88 37.97
C ARG A 49 20.42 -9.57 38.68
N SER A 50 21.41 -8.80 39.15
CA SER A 50 22.53 -9.28 39.96
C SER A 50 22.04 -9.72 41.35
N GLY A 51 21.59 -10.96 41.47
CA GLY A 51 20.97 -11.51 42.68
C GLY A 51 19.44 -11.43 42.63
N HIS A 52 18.77 -12.53 42.96
CA HIS A 52 17.32 -12.66 42.77
C HIS A 52 16.49 -11.77 43.71
N ARG A 53 17.00 -11.43 44.90
CA ARG A 53 16.30 -10.61 45.90
C ARG A 53 16.32 -9.11 45.59
N LEU A 54 17.29 -8.63 44.82
CA LEU A 54 17.50 -7.19 44.59
C LEU A 54 16.63 -6.61 43.46
N GLN A 55 15.94 -7.45 42.70
CA GLN A 55 15.23 -7.06 41.48
C GLN A 55 14.17 -5.98 41.72
N TRP A 56 13.40 -6.05 42.82
CA TRP A 56 12.39 -5.04 43.16
C TRP A 56 13.00 -3.71 43.62
N TRP A 57 14.09 -3.75 44.38
CA TRP A 57 14.83 -2.54 44.76
C TRP A 57 15.44 -1.85 43.55
N ASN A 58 16.02 -2.62 42.63
CA ASN A 58 16.55 -2.09 41.38
C ASN A 58 15.43 -1.50 40.51
N LEU A 59 14.24 -2.10 40.50
CA LEU A 59 13.07 -1.54 39.83
C LEU A 59 12.64 -0.20 40.46
N LEU A 60 12.57 -0.11 41.78
CA LEU A 60 12.22 1.12 42.48
C LEU A 60 13.25 2.23 42.22
N ALA A 61 14.54 1.89 42.26
CA ALA A 61 15.64 2.79 41.95
C ALA A 61 15.59 3.29 40.48
N LEU A 62 15.26 2.39 39.54
CA LEU A 62 15.06 2.74 38.14
C LEU A 62 13.97 3.80 37.96
N PHE A 63 12.84 3.68 38.66
CA PHE A 63 11.78 4.69 38.58
C PHE A 63 12.14 6.02 39.27
N GLU A 64 13.01 6.01 40.27
CA GLU A 64 13.47 7.26 40.90
C GLU A 64 14.47 8.00 40.02
N MET A 65 15.41 7.25 39.45
CA MET A 65 16.57 7.83 38.76
C MET A 65 16.35 7.98 37.25
N ASP A 66 15.24 7.45 36.72
CA ASP A 66 14.96 7.29 35.28
C ASP A 66 16.18 6.71 34.53
N SER A 67 16.81 5.69 35.14
CA SER A 67 18.15 5.22 34.74
C SER A 67 18.17 4.39 33.46
N LEU A 68 17.03 3.77 33.10
CA LEU A 68 16.85 2.99 31.88
C LEU A 68 15.61 3.45 31.11
N PRO A 69 15.67 3.50 29.76
CA PRO A 69 14.53 3.88 28.93
C PRO A 69 13.48 2.75 28.90
N ILE A 70 12.49 2.83 29.79
CA ILE A 70 11.40 1.84 29.88
C ILE A 70 10.45 1.80 28.67
N TYR A 71 10.68 2.66 27.68
CA TYR A 71 10.00 2.61 26.37
C TYR A 71 10.73 1.72 25.35
N GLU A 72 11.91 1.19 25.66
CA GLU A 72 12.65 0.26 24.79
C GLU A 72 12.27 -1.19 25.07
N GLU A 73 12.06 -1.98 24.00
CA GLU A 73 11.64 -3.38 24.12
C GLU A 73 12.62 -4.24 24.96
N SER A 74 13.93 -4.03 24.83
CA SER A 74 14.94 -4.78 25.60
C SER A 74 14.84 -4.55 27.11
N VAL A 75 14.55 -3.30 27.52
CA VAL A 75 14.38 -2.94 28.94
C VAL A 75 13.09 -3.54 29.49
N ILE A 76 12.02 -3.58 28.69
CA ILE A 76 10.77 -4.21 29.12
C ILE A 76 10.92 -5.72 29.26
N ILE A 77 11.66 -6.38 28.36
CA ILE A 77 11.98 -7.80 28.49
C ILE A 77 12.69 -8.05 29.83
N LEU A 78 13.67 -7.22 30.18
CA LEU A 78 14.39 -7.28 31.45
C LEU A 78 13.44 -7.12 32.66
N ILE A 79 12.60 -6.07 32.66
CA ILE A 79 11.66 -5.79 33.75
C ILE A 79 10.63 -6.92 33.88
N THR A 80 9.99 -7.30 32.77
CA THR A 80 8.95 -8.34 32.73
C THR A 80 9.49 -9.67 33.23
N HIS A 81 10.70 -10.04 32.81
CA HIS A 81 11.33 -11.26 33.29
C HIS A 81 11.69 -11.16 34.78
N SER A 82 12.11 -9.99 35.26
CA SER A 82 12.43 -9.77 36.68
C SER A 82 11.22 -9.91 37.59
N ILE A 83 10.07 -9.34 37.19
CA ILE A 83 8.85 -9.39 38.00
C ILE A 83 8.14 -10.75 37.93
N LEU A 84 8.42 -11.58 36.91
CA LEU A 84 7.79 -12.90 36.71
C LEU A 84 8.67 -14.08 37.15
N GLN A 85 9.97 -13.88 37.38
CA GLN A 85 10.86 -14.96 37.79
C GLN A 85 10.49 -15.50 39.17
N CYS A 86 10.28 -16.81 39.27
CA CYS A 86 10.23 -17.49 40.57
C CYS A 86 11.64 -17.59 41.17
N GLY A 87 11.83 -17.10 42.39
CA GLY A 87 13.06 -17.28 43.16
C GLY A 87 13.08 -18.60 43.96
N PRO A 88 14.17 -18.86 44.69
CA PRO A 88 14.21 -19.89 45.73
C PRO A 88 13.12 -19.68 46.79
N TRP A 89 12.77 -20.76 47.48
CA TRP A 89 11.81 -20.77 48.59
C TRP A 89 12.56 -20.85 49.92
N THR A 90 12.12 -20.07 50.89
CA THR A 90 12.69 -20.07 52.24
C THR A 90 12.46 -21.44 52.90
N THR A 91 13.52 -22.21 53.15
CA THR A 91 13.43 -23.62 53.61
C THR A 91 13.91 -23.85 55.05
N TYR A 92 14.46 -22.85 55.74
CA TYR A 92 15.01 -23.02 57.09
C TYR A 92 14.41 -22.05 58.11
N GLY A 93 13.75 -22.63 59.11
CA GLY A 93 13.75 -22.13 60.49
C GLY A 93 12.73 -21.07 60.88
N ILE A 94 11.74 -21.51 61.67
CA ILE A 94 11.04 -20.77 62.73
C ILE A 94 9.93 -19.79 62.27
N SER A 95 8.68 -20.28 62.42
CA SER A 95 7.43 -19.52 62.57
C SER A 95 7.30 -18.21 61.77
N SER A 96 6.83 -18.27 60.52
CA SER A 96 6.24 -17.10 59.85
C SER A 96 5.29 -17.51 58.72
N SER A 97 4.21 -16.75 58.61
CA SER A 97 2.97 -16.98 57.86
C SER A 97 3.06 -17.02 56.32
N ASN A 98 4.27 -17.07 55.73
CA ASN A 98 4.49 -16.68 54.33
C ASN A 98 5.13 -17.78 53.46
N SER A 99 4.86 -19.07 53.70
CA SER A 99 5.48 -20.20 52.98
C SER A 99 5.16 -20.29 51.47
N TRP A 100 4.27 -19.45 50.95
CA TRP A 100 3.79 -19.47 49.56
C TRP A 100 4.46 -18.42 48.65
N CYS A 101 5.26 -17.49 49.19
CA CYS A 101 5.93 -16.45 48.41
C CYS A 101 7.44 -16.76 48.27
N SER A 102 7.98 -16.72 47.04
CA SER A 102 9.42 -16.91 46.83
C SER A 102 10.24 -15.71 47.31
N GLU A 103 11.49 -15.93 47.68
CA GLU A 103 12.41 -14.88 48.16
C GLU A 103 12.57 -13.70 47.20
N ALA A 104 12.40 -13.93 45.88
CA ALA A 104 12.46 -12.86 44.87
C ALA A 104 11.30 -11.86 44.94
N HIS A 105 10.24 -12.16 45.69
CA HIS A 105 9.02 -11.35 45.79
C HIS A 105 8.66 -10.94 47.22
N GLU A 106 9.52 -11.25 48.20
CA GLU A 106 9.24 -11.05 49.62
C GLU A 106 8.91 -9.58 49.96
N TYR A 107 9.59 -8.62 49.33
CA TYR A 107 9.33 -7.18 49.50
C TYR A 107 7.91 -6.74 49.11
N LEU A 108 7.20 -7.50 48.27
CA LEU A 108 5.80 -7.19 47.94
C LEU A 108 4.82 -7.52 49.07
N LEU A 109 5.30 -8.14 50.15
CA LEU A 109 4.54 -8.36 51.38
C LEU A 109 4.74 -7.22 52.40
N GLU A 110 5.68 -6.30 52.15
CA GLU A 110 5.98 -5.17 53.04
C GLU A 110 5.18 -3.92 52.63
N ASP A 111 4.29 -3.44 53.50
CA ASP A 111 3.41 -2.30 53.21
C ASP A 111 4.17 -1.01 52.85
N HIS A 112 5.27 -0.72 53.53
CA HIS A 112 6.08 0.47 53.26
C HIS A 112 6.69 0.44 51.86
N PHE A 113 7.20 -0.72 51.43
CA PHE A 113 7.76 -0.89 50.10
C PHE A 113 6.69 -0.72 49.02
N ILE A 114 5.50 -1.30 49.24
CA ILE A 114 4.35 -1.15 48.33
C ILE A 114 3.92 0.32 48.23
N ASP A 115 3.81 1.04 49.35
CA ASP A 115 3.43 2.46 49.34
C ASP A 115 4.44 3.31 48.53
N GLU A 116 5.75 3.10 48.70
CA GLU A 116 6.78 3.79 47.92
C GLU A 116 6.70 3.45 46.42
N LEU A 117 6.53 2.17 46.07
CA LEU A 117 6.44 1.76 44.67
C LEU A 117 5.19 2.32 43.99
N ILE A 118 4.05 2.37 44.68
CA ILE A 118 2.82 3.02 44.18
C ILE A 118 3.10 4.48 43.85
N ILE A 119 3.74 5.23 44.77
CA ILE A 119 4.03 6.65 44.57
C ILE A 119 4.86 6.87 43.30
N ARG A 120 5.88 6.04 43.04
CA ARG A 120 6.74 6.19 41.85
C ARG A 120 6.03 5.80 40.56
N LEU A 121 5.27 4.72 40.56
CA LEU A 121 4.49 4.30 39.39
C LEU A 121 3.40 5.33 39.07
N ASP A 122 2.74 5.89 40.08
CA ASP A 122 1.68 6.89 39.91
C ASP A 122 2.22 8.18 39.30
N ARG A 123 3.36 8.69 39.81
CA ARG A 123 4.08 9.82 39.21
C ARG A 123 4.45 9.55 37.74
N ARG A 124 4.97 8.35 37.45
CA ARG A 124 5.37 8.01 36.07
C ARG A 124 4.17 7.92 35.12
N LEU A 125 3.01 7.47 35.61
CA LEU A 125 1.77 7.51 34.86
C LEU A 125 1.32 8.94 34.57
N ASP A 126 1.41 9.85 35.54
CA ASP A 126 1.08 11.28 35.34
C ASP A 126 1.99 11.93 34.30
N ASP A 127 3.30 11.69 34.37
CA ASP A 127 4.28 12.22 33.42
C ASP A 127 4.00 11.75 31.98
N CYS A 128 3.53 10.50 31.83
CA CYS A 128 3.26 9.94 30.52
C CYS A 128 1.85 10.20 30.00
N GLU A 129 0.90 10.69 30.81
CA GLU A 129 -0.53 10.78 30.45
C GLU A 129 -0.78 11.49 29.09
N LEU A 130 0.00 12.53 28.79
CA LEU A 130 -0.11 13.29 27.53
C LEU A 130 0.79 12.76 26.40
N ASN A 131 1.71 11.84 26.71
CA ASN A 131 2.71 11.31 25.79
C ASN A 131 2.38 9.87 25.34
N TRP A 132 1.39 9.76 24.45
CA TRP A 132 1.00 8.48 23.84
C TRP A 132 2.05 7.88 22.88
N GLN A 133 3.17 8.57 22.62
CA GLN A 133 4.20 8.06 21.70
C GLN A 133 4.96 6.85 22.25
N ASN A 134 4.94 6.64 23.56
CA ASN A 134 5.67 5.57 24.24
C ASN A 134 4.70 4.53 24.84
N GLU A 135 3.96 3.82 24.00
CA GLU A 135 2.97 2.78 24.37
C GLU A 135 3.52 1.72 25.33
N LEU A 136 4.81 1.43 25.18
CA LEU A 136 5.56 0.43 25.92
C LEU A 136 5.72 0.78 27.41
N VAL A 137 5.69 2.07 27.77
CA VAL A 137 5.70 2.53 29.17
C VAL A 137 4.45 2.06 29.90
N LEU A 138 3.28 2.24 29.28
CA LEU A 138 2.00 1.84 29.86
C LEU A 138 1.91 0.32 30.05
N VAL A 139 2.41 -0.46 29.07
CA VAL A 139 2.51 -1.93 29.19
C VAL A 139 3.37 -2.32 30.39
N THR A 140 4.53 -1.69 30.54
CA THR A 140 5.48 -1.98 31.63
C THR A 140 4.88 -1.71 33.00
N ILE A 141 4.33 -0.51 33.18
CA ILE A 141 3.69 -0.12 34.44
C ILE A 141 2.51 -1.05 34.74
N THR A 142 1.68 -1.36 33.74
CA THR A 142 0.56 -2.29 33.91
C THR A 142 1.03 -3.67 34.38
N MET A 143 2.06 -4.24 33.75
CA MET A 143 2.59 -5.55 34.14
C MET A 143 3.13 -5.56 35.57
N ILE A 144 3.83 -4.50 35.98
CA ILE A 144 4.34 -4.33 37.35
C ILE A 144 3.17 -4.25 38.33
N THR A 145 2.20 -3.36 38.09
CA THR A 145 1.04 -3.16 38.97
C THR A 145 0.20 -4.43 39.08
N MET A 146 0.01 -5.18 37.99
CA MET A 146 -0.70 -6.47 38.03
C MET A 146 0.06 -7.52 38.83
N ARG A 147 1.40 -7.53 38.78
CA ARG A 147 2.21 -8.40 39.62
C ARG A 147 2.10 -8.02 41.10
N MET A 148 2.16 -6.73 41.42
CA MET A 148 1.89 -6.22 42.76
C MET A 148 0.52 -6.68 43.24
N LEU A 149 -0.53 -6.52 42.43
CA LEU A 149 -1.90 -6.94 42.77
C LEU A 149 -2.04 -8.45 42.97
N THR A 150 -1.20 -9.26 42.31
CA THR A 150 -1.23 -10.72 42.43
C THR A 150 -0.61 -11.21 43.75
N ILE A 151 0.45 -10.54 44.21
CA ILE A 151 1.25 -10.98 45.38
C ILE A 151 0.88 -10.21 46.65
N CYS A 152 0.51 -8.94 46.53
CA CYS A 152 0.11 -8.11 47.66
C CYS A 152 -1.00 -8.83 48.45
N ASN A 153 -0.76 -9.04 49.75
CA ASN A 153 -1.70 -9.63 50.69
C ASN A 153 -2.00 -8.64 51.83
N SER A 154 -1.91 -7.34 51.51
CA SER A 154 -1.88 -6.28 52.49
C SER A 154 -3.12 -5.38 52.43
N ILE A 155 -3.26 -4.50 53.42
CA ILE A 155 -4.35 -3.50 53.51
C ILE A 155 -4.30 -2.51 52.31
N ARG A 156 -3.23 -2.52 51.51
CA ARG A 156 -3.03 -1.63 50.36
C ARG A 156 -3.60 -2.14 49.05
N GLN A 157 -4.31 -3.27 49.05
CA GLN A 157 -4.91 -3.84 47.84
C GLN A 157 -5.80 -2.85 47.08
N ASP A 158 -6.56 -2.00 47.79
CA ASP A 158 -7.41 -0.98 47.18
C ASP A 158 -6.58 0.06 46.40
N LYS A 159 -5.48 0.57 46.99
CA LYS A 159 -4.59 1.53 46.31
C LYS A 159 -3.94 0.94 45.06
N VAL A 160 -3.53 -0.33 45.12
CA VAL A 160 -2.97 -1.02 43.93
C VAL A 160 -4.06 -1.18 42.87
N THR A 161 -5.29 -1.48 43.27
CA THR A 161 -6.45 -1.58 42.37
C THR A 161 -6.75 -0.24 41.69
N ASP A 162 -6.69 0.87 42.43
CA ASP A 162 -6.84 2.22 41.88
C ASP A 162 -5.79 2.52 40.81
N LEU A 163 -4.54 2.09 41.05
CA LEU A 163 -3.45 2.24 40.08
C LEU A 163 -3.69 1.40 38.80
N VAL A 164 -4.25 0.19 38.93
CA VAL A 164 -4.67 -0.64 37.78
C VAL A 164 -5.76 0.06 36.97
N ILE A 165 -6.76 0.64 37.65
CA ILE A 165 -7.85 1.40 37.00
C ILE A 165 -7.30 2.64 36.31
N LYS A 166 -6.33 3.35 36.91
CA LYS A 166 -5.64 4.50 36.31
C LYS A 166 -4.94 4.10 35.01
N CYS A 167 -4.20 2.99 34.99
CA CYS A 167 -3.57 2.47 33.77
C CYS A 167 -4.60 2.25 32.64
N ARG A 168 -5.74 1.62 32.97
CA ARG A 168 -6.82 1.35 32.01
C ARG A 168 -7.38 2.65 31.42
N ARG A 169 -7.68 3.64 32.26
CA ARG A 169 -8.23 4.94 31.84
C ARG A 169 -7.27 5.69 30.91
N ILE A 170 -5.98 5.69 31.22
CA ILE A 170 -4.95 6.31 30.36
C ILE A 170 -4.91 5.59 29.00
N GLY A 171 -4.94 4.26 28.99
CA GLY A 171 -4.96 3.47 27.76
C GLY A 171 -6.18 3.77 26.88
N GLU A 172 -7.38 3.82 27.45
CA GLU A 172 -8.61 4.18 26.72
C GLU A 172 -8.56 5.60 26.13
N ARG A 173 -8.00 6.55 26.89
CA ARG A 173 -7.79 7.92 26.43
C ARG A 173 -6.83 7.95 25.25
N TRP A 174 -5.71 7.23 25.32
CA TRP A 174 -4.73 7.17 24.22
C TRP A 174 -5.32 6.50 22.98
N ILE A 175 -6.08 5.42 23.11
CA ILE A 175 -6.79 4.79 22.00
C ILE A 175 -7.69 5.81 21.29
N SER A 176 -8.44 6.60 22.06
CA SER A 176 -9.33 7.64 21.52
C SER A 176 -8.54 8.73 20.76
N LEU A 177 -7.47 9.27 21.36
CA LEU A 177 -6.62 10.30 20.75
C LEU A 177 -5.92 9.81 19.47
N ILE A 178 -5.38 8.59 19.47
CA ILE A 178 -4.72 8.03 18.28
C ILE A 178 -5.75 7.75 17.19
N SER A 179 -6.95 7.28 17.55
CA SER A 179 -8.04 7.06 16.59
C SER A 179 -8.47 8.36 15.91
N GLU A 180 -8.52 9.48 16.64
CA GLU A 180 -8.77 10.82 16.06
C GLU A 180 -7.64 11.26 15.13
N ASN A 181 -6.38 11.03 15.51
CA ASN A 181 -5.23 11.33 14.67
C ASN A 181 -5.21 10.51 13.37
N ILE A 182 -5.66 9.25 13.40
CA ILE A 182 -5.78 8.41 12.19
C ILE A 182 -6.85 9.00 11.25
N LYS A 183 -7.96 9.52 11.79
CA LYS A 183 -9.03 10.14 10.98
C LYS A 183 -8.61 11.45 10.33
N THR A 184 -7.77 12.25 10.97
CA THR A 184 -7.29 13.54 10.46
C THR A 184 -6.03 13.43 9.59
N SER A 185 -5.34 12.28 9.62
CA SER A 185 -4.09 12.08 8.88
C SER A 185 -4.29 12.00 7.36
N SER A 186 -3.35 12.56 6.62
CA SER A 186 -3.42 12.56 5.16
C SER A 186 -3.20 11.15 4.58
N PRO A 187 -3.88 10.85 3.46
CA PRO A 187 -3.69 9.66 2.64
C PRO A 187 -2.27 9.22 2.29
N SER A 188 -1.29 10.13 2.27
CA SER A 188 0.06 9.85 1.79
C SER A 188 0.96 9.21 2.85
N ALA A 189 0.49 9.09 4.10
CA ALA A 189 1.25 8.60 5.24
C ALA A 189 0.83 7.17 5.66
N PHE A 190 0.66 6.26 4.70
CA PHE A 190 0.20 4.88 4.96
C PHE A 190 1.04 4.15 6.02
N ASP A 191 2.37 4.19 5.90
CA ASP A 191 3.27 3.54 6.87
C ASP A 191 3.11 4.11 8.28
N LYS A 192 2.87 5.42 8.39
CA LYS A 192 2.61 6.10 9.66
C LYS A 192 1.26 5.65 10.25
N ILE A 193 0.23 5.48 9.43
CA ILE A 193 -1.09 5.02 9.89
C ILE A 193 -1.00 3.59 10.43
N ASP A 194 -0.30 2.68 9.74
CA ASP A 194 -0.12 1.30 10.21
C ASP A 194 0.71 1.24 11.50
N GLN A 195 1.72 2.10 11.66
CA GLN A 195 2.42 2.27 12.94
C GLN A 195 1.49 2.74 14.06
N LEU A 196 0.62 3.73 13.81
CA LEU A 196 -0.35 4.21 14.79
C LEU A 196 -1.37 3.13 15.18
N ARG A 197 -1.81 2.30 14.23
CA ARG A 197 -2.68 1.15 14.52
C ARG A 197 -2.00 0.12 15.40
N MET A 198 -0.73 -0.18 15.14
CA MET A 198 0.03 -1.06 16.01
C MET A 198 0.19 -0.51 17.43
N LYS A 199 0.36 0.81 17.58
CA LYS A 199 0.32 1.45 18.92
C LYS A 199 -1.04 1.24 19.60
N ILE A 200 -2.15 1.44 18.89
CA ILE A 200 -3.50 1.17 19.42
C ILE A 200 -3.61 -0.28 19.91
N VAL A 201 -3.10 -1.24 19.14
CA VAL A 201 -3.10 -2.66 19.52
C VAL A 201 -2.30 -2.89 20.81
N ILE A 202 -1.09 -2.35 20.91
CA ILE A 202 -0.23 -2.50 22.10
C ILE A 202 -0.89 -1.86 23.34
N ILE A 203 -1.50 -0.69 23.19
CA ILE A 203 -2.24 -0.02 24.27
C ILE A 203 -3.46 -0.83 24.67
N GLY A 204 -4.23 -1.36 23.72
CA GLY A 204 -5.36 -2.24 23.98
C GLY A 204 -4.95 -3.49 24.76
N ILE A 205 -3.81 -4.10 24.41
CA ILE A 205 -3.23 -5.24 25.14
C ILE A 205 -2.96 -4.84 26.60
N SER A 206 -2.38 -3.67 26.85
CA SER A 206 -2.18 -3.17 28.22
C SER A 206 -3.51 -3.08 28.99
N CYS A 207 -4.57 -2.55 28.38
CA CYS A 207 -5.90 -2.51 28.99
C CYS A 207 -6.43 -3.91 29.32
N ILE A 208 -6.25 -4.92 28.45
CA ILE A 208 -6.67 -6.30 28.74
C ILE A 208 -5.85 -6.91 29.87
N ILE A 209 -4.53 -6.67 29.92
CA ILE A 209 -3.66 -7.19 30.99
C ILE A 209 -4.13 -6.71 32.36
N THR A 210 -4.81 -5.56 32.48
CA THR A 210 -5.40 -5.09 33.75
C THR A 210 -6.42 -6.06 34.37
N PHE A 211 -6.88 -7.07 33.64
CA PHE A 211 -7.79 -8.11 34.12
C PHE A 211 -7.09 -9.46 34.41
N SER A 212 -5.75 -9.51 34.34
CA SER A 212 -4.95 -10.74 34.43
C SER A 212 -4.77 -11.31 35.85
N THR A 213 -5.80 -11.30 36.69
CA THR A 213 -5.75 -11.86 38.06
C THR A 213 -6.41 -13.23 38.18
N HIS A 214 -6.27 -13.86 39.36
CA HIS A 214 -7.01 -15.07 39.75
C HIS A 214 -8.49 -14.75 40.03
N SER A 215 -9.36 -15.76 39.91
CA SER A 215 -10.82 -15.66 40.09
C SER A 215 -11.23 -14.89 41.34
N ASP A 216 -10.51 -15.14 42.44
CA ASP A 216 -10.86 -14.64 43.77
C ASP A 216 -10.56 -13.16 43.97
N ARG A 217 -9.83 -12.52 43.03
CA ARG A 217 -9.55 -11.08 43.05
C ARG A 217 -10.14 -10.36 41.84
N LEU A 218 -10.69 -11.11 40.89
CA LEU A 218 -11.24 -10.56 39.65
C LEU A 218 -12.49 -9.71 39.90
N HIS A 219 -13.25 -10.01 40.95
CA HIS A 219 -14.45 -9.26 41.31
C HIS A 219 -14.16 -7.81 41.68
N TYR A 220 -12.96 -7.45 42.16
CA TYR A 220 -12.55 -6.07 42.41
C TYR A 220 -12.30 -5.26 41.13
N LEU A 221 -11.93 -5.95 40.04
CA LEU A 221 -11.59 -5.33 38.75
C LEU A 221 -12.76 -5.34 37.76
N LEU A 222 -13.75 -6.21 37.97
CA LEU A 222 -14.97 -6.38 37.18
C LEU A 222 -16.24 -6.10 37.99
N SER A 223 -16.16 -5.29 39.06
CA SER A 223 -17.30 -5.04 39.96
C SER A 223 -18.49 -4.32 39.29
N SER A 224 -18.28 -3.67 38.15
CA SER A 224 -19.25 -2.81 37.48
C SER A 224 -19.46 -3.19 36.01
N THR A 225 -20.62 -2.81 35.47
CA THR A 225 -20.92 -2.93 34.04
C THR A 225 -19.94 -2.13 33.18
N GLU A 226 -19.46 -0.98 33.68
CA GLU A 226 -18.47 -0.13 33.01
C GLU A 226 -17.15 -0.88 32.74
N HIS A 227 -16.68 -1.70 33.68
CA HIS A 227 -15.46 -2.48 33.50
C HIS A 227 -15.61 -3.58 32.43
N ILE A 228 -16.79 -4.20 32.34
CA ILE A 228 -17.08 -5.17 31.27
C ILE A 228 -17.12 -4.45 29.92
N VAL A 229 -17.75 -3.27 29.83
CA VAL A 229 -17.76 -2.47 28.61
C VAL A 229 -16.34 -2.09 28.19
N SER A 230 -15.48 -1.70 29.14
CA SER A 230 -14.07 -1.38 28.89
C SER A 230 -13.28 -2.59 28.36
N LEU A 231 -13.51 -3.79 28.91
CA LEU A 231 -12.93 -5.04 28.42
C LEU A 231 -13.34 -5.31 26.97
N LEU A 232 -14.64 -5.21 26.66
CA LEU A 232 -15.17 -5.44 25.31
C LEU A 232 -14.64 -4.41 24.30
N LYS A 233 -14.59 -3.12 24.68
CA LYS A 233 -13.98 -2.07 23.86
C LYS A 233 -12.54 -2.38 23.54
N SER A 234 -11.76 -2.82 24.53
CA SER A 234 -10.34 -3.16 24.35
C SER A 234 -10.17 -4.35 23.41
N ALA A 235 -10.95 -5.43 23.61
CA ALA A 235 -10.92 -6.62 22.75
C ALA A 235 -11.30 -6.30 21.30
N THR A 236 -12.40 -5.59 21.07
CA THR A 236 -12.84 -5.19 19.72
C THR A 236 -11.88 -4.23 19.04
N THR A 237 -11.32 -3.27 19.78
CA THR A 237 -10.32 -2.34 19.24
C THR A 237 -9.07 -3.08 18.76
N ILE A 238 -8.59 -4.07 19.52
CA ILE A 238 -7.45 -4.91 19.10
C ILE A 238 -7.82 -5.69 17.83
N HIS A 239 -8.97 -6.36 17.84
CA HIS A 239 -9.44 -7.15 16.70
C HIS A 239 -9.46 -6.35 15.40
N ASP A 240 -10.12 -5.20 15.41
CA ASP A 240 -10.27 -4.34 14.24
C ASP A 240 -8.91 -3.85 13.70
N ASN A 241 -8.02 -3.39 14.59
CA ASN A 241 -6.74 -2.82 14.17
C ASN A 241 -5.72 -3.89 13.74
N VAL A 242 -5.83 -5.13 14.24
CA VAL A 242 -5.02 -6.26 13.77
C VAL A 242 -5.45 -6.70 12.37
N ILE A 243 -6.75 -6.70 12.06
CA ILE A 243 -7.25 -7.04 10.71
C ILE A 243 -6.80 -5.99 9.69
N LEU A 244 -6.87 -4.72 10.05
CA LEU A 244 -6.51 -3.61 9.17
C LEU A 244 -5.01 -3.46 8.93
N ASN A 245 -4.17 -4.02 9.81
CA ASN A 245 -2.72 -3.93 9.65
C ASN A 245 -2.23 -4.95 8.62
N THR A 246 -1.80 -4.44 7.46
CA THR A 246 -1.30 -5.25 6.34
C THR A 246 0.15 -5.70 6.53
N ASN A 247 0.94 -4.98 7.34
CA ASN A 247 2.35 -5.24 7.57
C ASN A 247 2.58 -6.17 8.78
N LYS A 248 2.23 -7.45 8.63
CA LYS A 248 2.46 -8.48 9.68
C LYS A 248 3.94 -8.89 9.84
N SER A 249 4.81 -8.49 8.92
CA SER A 249 6.21 -8.92 8.85
C SER A 249 7.17 -8.19 9.81
N SER A 250 6.74 -7.13 10.50
CA SER A 250 7.59 -6.30 11.39
C SER A 250 7.32 -6.46 12.89
N ILE A 251 6.49 -7.43 13.30
CA ILE A 251 6.14 -7.63 14.72
C ILE A 251 7.24 -8.42 15.43
N SER A 252 7.82 -7.84 16.49
CA SER A 252 8.84 -8.49 17.30
C SER A 252 8.30 -9.71 18.07
N THR A 253 9.21 -10.59 18.51
CA THR A 253 8.83 -11.77 19.30
C THR A 253 8.17 -11.38 20.62
N TYR A 254 8.63 -10.30 21.26
CA TYR A 254 8.03 -9.80 22.49
C TYR A 254 6.57 -9.36 22.28
N ILE A 255 6.30 -8.54 21.26
CA ILE A 255 4.94 -8.07 20.97
C ILE A 255 4.00 -9.24 20.66
N ARG A 256 4.46 -10.23 19.90
CA ARG A 256 3.69 -11.46 19.63
C ARG A 256 3.37 -12.25 20.90
N ASN A 257 4.28 -12.29 21.86
CA ASN A 257 4.06 -12.99 23.13
C ASN A 257 3.04 -12.27 24.01
N ILE A 258 3.07 -10.93 24.09
CA ILE A 258 2.07 -10.18 24.85
C ILE A 258 0.68 -10.22 24.19
N MET A 259 0.60 -10.31 22.86
CA MET A 259 -0.66 -10.56 22.14
C MET A 259 -1.29 -11.89 22.59
N ARG A 260 -0.52 -12.98 22.53
CA ARG A 260 -0.97 -14.31 23.00
C ARG A 260 -1.34 -14.29 24.48
N TYR A 261 -0.59 -13.55 25.30
CA TYR A 261 -0.91 -13.40 26.71
C TYR A 261 -2.27 -12.70 26.90
N SER A 262 -2.57 -11.66 26.13
CA SER A 262 -3.88 -10.99 26.19
C SER A 262 -5.04 -11.89 25.76
N GLU A 263 -4.86 -12.71 24.72
CA GLU A 263 -5.85 -13.72 24.31
C GLU A 263 -6.10 -14.72 25.45
N HIS A 264 -5.03 -15.18 26.10
CA HIS A 264 -5.13 -16.07 27.25
C HIS A 264 -5.86 -15.41 28.44
N VAL A 265 -5.64 -14.12 28.67
CA VAL A 265 -6.36 -13.35 29.72
C VAL A 265 -7.85 -13.31 29.41
N LEU A 266 -8.26 -13.02 28.17
CA LEU A 266 -9.68 -13.02 27.78
C LEU A 266 -10.35 -14.37 28.00
N VAL A 267 -9.70 -15.47 27.59
CA VAL A 267 -10.22 -16.83 27.81
C VAL A 267 -10.35 -17.15 29.30
N ARG A 268 -9.35 -16.77 30.11
CA ARG A 268 -9.37 -17.00 31.57
C ARG A 268 -10.47 -16.22 32.28
N VAL A 269 -10.72 -14.99 31.83
CA VAL A 269 -11.69 -14.07 32.45
C VAL A 269 -13.13 -14.35 32.00
N GLN A 270 -13.31 -15.01 30.86
CA GLN A 270 -14.62 -15.27 30.25
C GLN A 270 -15.65 -15.93 31.18
N PRO A 271 -15.34 -16.97 31.99
CA PRO A 271 -16.34 -17.57 32.88
C PRO A 271 -16.92 -16.58 33.89
N THR A 272 -16.09 -15.71 34.46
CA THR A 272 -16.54 -14.68 35.42
C THR A 272 -17.32 -13.57 34.72
N VAL A 273 -16.90 -13.17 33.51
CA VAL A 273 -17.68 -12.23 32.68
C VAL A 273 -19.06 -12.81 32.37
N ALA A 274 -19.15 -14.10 32.02
CA ALA A 274 -20.42 -14.76 31.74
C ALA A 274 -21.35 -14.77 32.97
N GLU A 275 -20.81 -15.04 34.16
CA GLU A 275 -21.57 -14.99 35.42
C GLU A 275 -22.08 -13.57 35.71
N LEU A 276 -21.24 -12.55 35.58
CA LEU A 276 -21.60 -11.15 35.82
C LEU A 276 -22.64 -10.66 34.81
N LEU A 277 -22.48 -10.99 33.53
CA LEU A 277 -23.46 -10.69 32.48
C LEU A 277 -24.81 -11.34 32.77
N GLN A 278 -24.83 -12.56 33.30
CA GLN A 278 -26.08 -13.21 33.69
C GLN A 278 -26.74 -12.50 34.88
N LYS A 279 -25.97 -12.13 35.91
CA LYS A 279 -26.47 -11.41 37.10
C LYS A 279 -27.01 -10.01 36.74
N SER A 280 -26.34 -9.30 35.84
CA SER A 280 -26.69 -7.94 35.43
C SER A 280 -27.68 -7.88 34.26
N SER A 281 -28.35 -9.00 33.93
CA SER A 281 -29.28 -9.09 32.77
C SER A 281 -28.67 -8.59 31.45
N CYS A 282 -27.36 -8.79 31.26
CA CYS A 282 -26.59 -8.41 30.08
C CYS A 282 -26.58 -6.90 29.75
N GLN A 283 -26.79 -6.03 30.74
CA GLN A 283 -26.77 -4.57 30.53
C GLN A 283 -25.46 -4.06 29.91
N ALA A 284 -24.31 -4.62 30.29
CA ALA A 284 -23.02 -4.23 29.70
C ALA A 284 -22.94 -4.48 28.18
N LEU A 285 -23.61 -5.51 27.65
CA LEU A 285 -23.68 -5.76 26.20
C LEU A 285 -24.54 -4.72 25.49
N ASN A 286 -25.64 -4.28 26.12
CA ASN A 286 -26.46 -3.18 25.62
C ASN A 286 -25.66 -1.87 25.58
N ASP A 287 -24.97 -1.53 26.67
CA ASP A 287 -24.17 -0.31 26.77
C ASP A 287 -23.03 -0.32 25.73
N PHE A 288 -22.33 -1.45 25.59
CA PHE A 288 -21.27 -1.61 24.60
C PHE A 288 -21.78 -1.50 23.17
N ALA A 289 -22.87 -2.20 22.83
CA ALA A 289 -23.45 -2.16 21.50
C ALA A 289 -23.99 -0.76 21.13
N ALA A 290 -24.56 -0.03 22.10
CA ALA A 290 -24.97 1.36 21.92
C ALA A 290 -23.79 2.29 21.61
N ILE A 291 -22.64 2.10 22.27
CA ILE A 291 -21.43 2.90 22.04
C ILE A 291 -20.79 2.57 20.68
N TYR A 292 -20.71 1.29 20.32
CA TYR A 292 -19.93 0.83 19.18
C TYR A 292 -20.69 0.88 17.84
N TRP A 293 -22.00 0.58 17.85
CA TRP A 293 -22.82 0.54 16.63
C TRP A 293 -23.80 1.69 16.47
N ALA A 294 -23.96 2.58 17.46
CA ALA A 294 -24.87 3.75 17.49
C ALA A 294 -25.60 4.01 16.14
N PRO A 295 -26.74 3.36 15.86
CA PRO A 295 -27.42 3.55 14.60
C PRO A 295 -27.81 5.03 14.49
N LEU A 296 -27.60 5.61 13.31
CA LEU A 296 -27.72 7.05 12.99
C LEU A 296 -29.05 7.73 13.41
N ARG A 297 -30.02 6.99 13.98
CA ARG A 297 -31.40 7.41 14.20
C ARG A 297 -31.96 7.26 15.61
N SER A 298 -31.22 6.81 16.62
CA SER A 298 -31.81 6.84 17.97
C SER A 298 -30.81 7.08 19.09
N LYS A 299 -31.05 8.17 19.82
CA LYS A 299 -30.51 8.42 21.17
C LYS A 299 -31.18 7.50 22.22
N SER A 300 -31.89 6.45 21.82
CA SER A 300 -32.51 5.50 22.74
C SER A 300 -31.49 4.49 23.25
N THR A 301 -31.58 4.21 24.54
CA THR A 301 -30.94 3.06 25.18
C THR A 301 -31.27 1.78 24.40
N MET A 302 -30.23 1.06 24.01
CA MET A 302 -30.38 -0.23 23.33
C MET A 302 -30.88 -1.25 24.35
N ASN A 303 -32.13 -1.70 24.22
CA ASN A 303 -32.72 -2.68 25.15
C ASN A 303 -32.83 -4.05 24.50
N GLY A 304 -31.68 -4.65 24.21
CA GLY A 304 -31.57 -5.98 23.64
C GLY A 304 -31.77 -7.10 24.68
N LYS A 305 -32.51 -8.16 24.31
CA LYS A 305 -32.58 -9.41 25.08
C LYS A 305 -31.49 -10.37 24.59
N TRP A 306 -30.33 -10.31 25.24
CA TRP A 306 -29.19 -11.16 24.91
C TRP A 306 -29.40 -12.61 25.34
N LYS A 307 -28.95 -13.53 24.50
CA LYS A 307 -28.90 -14.97 24.78
C LYS A 307 -27.49 -15.47 24.48
N LYS A 308 -26.95 -16.26 25.39
CA LYS A 308 -25.68 -16.96 25.13
C LYS A 308 -25.91 -18.06 24.10
N ARG A 309 -25.01 -18.19 23.12
CA ARG A 309 -25.16 -19.12 22.00
C ARG A 309 -25.05 -20.58 22.46
N ARG A 310 -24.07 -20.88 23.30
CA ARG A 310 -23.91 -22.18 23.97
C ARG A 310 -23.98 -22.01 25.48
N HIS A 311 -24.42 -23.06 26.17
CA HIS A 311 -24.46 -23.11 27.63
C HIS A 311 -23.08 -23.32 28.28
N ASP A 312 -22.01 -23.44 27.49
CA ASP A 312 -20.64 -23.54 27.98
C ASP A 312 -20.18 -22.18 28.55
N PRO A 313 -19.72 -22.11 29.81
CA PRO A 313 -19.14 -20.89 30.39
C PRO A 313 -17.99 -20.31 29.55
N SER A 314 -17.25 -21.16 28.85
CA SER A 314 -16.10 -20.81 28.02
C SER A 314 -16.48 -20.25 26.64
N ASP A 315 -17.75 -20.33 26.25
CA ASP A 315 -18.23 -19.72 25.00
C ASP A 315 -18.31 -18.19 25.15
N GLY A 316 -17.74 -17.48 24.18
CA GLY A 316 -17.70 -16.02 24.08
C GLY A 316 -18.94 -15.41 23.43
N TRP A 317 -19.76 -16.22 22.76
CA TRP A 317 -20.80 -15.73 21.85
C TRP A 317 -22.12 -15.39 22.55
N TYR A 318 -22.57 -14.17 22.33
CA TYR A 318 -23.88 -13.65 22.73
C TYR A 318 -24.62 -13.10 21.53
N ASP A 319 -25.88 -13.48 21.41
CA ASP A 319 -26.76 -13.11 20.31
C ASP A 319 -27.97 -12.35 20.83
N CYS A 320 -28.35 -11.27 20.14
CA CYS A 320 -29.52 -10.48 20.45
C CYS A 320 -30.25 -10.10 19.17
N ARG A 321 -31.59 -10.06 19.24
CA ARG A 321 -32.39 -9.41 18.22
C ARG A 321 -32.76 -8.01 18.71
N TYR A 322 -32.28 -6.99 18.01
CA TYR A 322 -32.65 -5.59 18.24
C TYR A 322 -33.45 -5.10 17.05
N GLU A 323 -34.72 -4.77 17.27
CA GLU A 323 -35.69 -4.46 16.21
C GLU A 323 -35.73 -5.57 15.13
N SER A 324 -35.36 -5.26 13.89
CA SER A 324 -35.29 -6.18 12.76
C SER A 324 -33.90 -6.80 12.53
N ARG A 325 -32.89 -6.40 13.32
CA ARG A 325 -31.48 -6.78 13.13
C ARG A 325 -31.04 -7.83 14.13
N TYR A 326 -30.19 -8.75 13.68
CA TYR A 326 -29.55 -9.75 14.51
C TYR A 326 -28.14 -9.29 14.87
N ILE A 327 -27.80 -9.26 16.15
CA ILE A 327 -26.51 -8.76 16.63
C ILE A 327 -25.82 -9.88 17.37
N SER A 328 -24.56 -10.12 17.04
CA SER A 328 -23.72 -11.14 17.66
C SER A 328 -22.43 -10.51 18.17
N ILE A 329 -22.07 -10.81 19.41
CA ILE A 329 -20.84 -10.34 20.05
C ILE A 329 -20.04 -11.56 20.52
N ASP A 330 -18.77 -11.61 20.18
CA ASP A 330 -17.80 -12.53 20.77
C ASP A 330 -16.94 -11.77 21.80
N CYS A 331 -17.18 -12.02 23.08
CA CYS A 331 -16.45 -11.38 24.18
C CYS A 331 -14.97 -11.80 24.26
N ILE A 332 -14.58 -12.91 23.64
CA ILE A 332 -13.20 -13.43 23.67
C ILE A 332 -12.42 -12.89 22.48
N GLN A 333 -12.98 -12.97 21.28
CA GLN A 333 -12.29 -12.49 20.08
C GLN A 333 -12.49 -10.99 19.83
N GLY A 334 -13.41 -10.35 20.55
CA GLY A 334 -13.77 -8.95 20.34
C GLY A 334 -14.60 -8.72 19.08
N ILE A 335 -15.21 -9.76 18.50
CA ILE A 335 -15.94 -9.63 17.24
C ILE A 335 -17.33 -9.03 17.49
N PHE A 336 -17.69 -8.01 16.72
CA PHE A 336 -19.04 -7.44 16.71
C PHE A 336 -19.66 -7.58 15.32
N LEU A 337 -20.74 -8.36 15.22
CA LEU A 337 -21.47 -8.58 13.97
C LEU A 337 -22.89 -8.06 14.04
N VAL A 338 -23.36 -7.49 12.93
CA VAL A 338 -24.77 -7.20 12.69
C VAL A 338 -25.20 -7.93 11.43
N ASP A 339 -26.25 -8.74 11.50
CA ASP A 339 -26.71 -9.66 10.46
C ASP A 339 -25.59 -10.54 9.87
N GLY A 340 -24.64 -10.96 10.72
CA GLY A 340 -23.47 -11.76 10.33
C GLY A 340 -22.35 -10.96 9.63
N MET A 341 -22.46 -9.64 9.55
CA MET A 341 -21.47 -8.76 8.93
C MET A 341 -20.70 -7.95 9.97
N SER A 342 -19.37 -7.85 9.79
CA SER A 342 -18.53 -6.94 10.57
C SER A 342 -18.90 -5.49 10.27
N ILE A 343 -19.02 -4.66 11.29
CA ILE A 343 -19.23 -3.21 11.12
C ILE A 343 -17.92 -2.45 11.35
N GLY A 344 -17.88 -1.17 11.04
CA GLY A 344 -16.67 -0.37 11.21
C GLY A 344 -15.83 -0.35 9.95
N PHE A 345 -15.44 -1.51 9.42
CA PHE A 345 -14.57 -1.59 8.23
C PHE A 345 -15.06 -2.60 7.20
N LEU A 346 -14.63 -2.40 5.95
CA LEU A 346 -14.93 -3.33 4.86
C LEU A 346 -14.16 -4.65 5.04
N PRO A 347 -14.82 -5.80 4.85
CA PRO A 347 -14.17 -7.10 4.91
C PRO A 347 -13.16 -7.32 3.77
N GLU A 348 -12.25 -8.29 3.98
CA GLU A 348 -11.13 -8.60 3.07
C GLU A 348 -11.60 -8.96 1.65
N ASN A 349 -12.71 -9.69 1.52
CA ASN A 349 -13.31 -10.03 0.22
C ASN A 349 -13.65 -8.80 -0.65
N ILE A 350 -13.88 -7.64 -0.04
CA ILE A 350 -14.11 -6.37 -0.75
C ILE A 350 -12.78 -5.65 -0.96
N THR A 351 -11.95 -5.50 0.07
CA THR A 351 -10.73 -4.69 0.02
C THR A 351 -9.62 -5.31 -0.84
N THR A 352 -9.59 -6.63 -0.99
CA THR A 352 -8.64 -7.34 -1.89
C THR A 352 -9.16 -7.48 -3.32
N ASN A 353 -10.38 -7.03 -3.61
CA ASN A 353 -10.95 -7.14 -4.96
C ASN A 353 -10.24 -6.19 -5.93
N GLU A 354 -9.92 -6.66 -7.13
CA GLU A 354 -9.21 -5.86 -8.15
C GLU A 354 -9.94 -4.55 -8.49
N LEU A 355 -11.28 -4.57 -8.55
CA LEU A 355 -12.08 -3.37 -8.83
C LEU A 355 -11.95 -2.33 -7.71
N PHE A 356 -11.91 -2.80 -6.46
CA PHE A 356 -11.70 -1.93 -5.30
C PHE A 356 -10.29 -1.35 -5.32
N ILE A 357 -9.26 -2.19 -5.46
CA ILE A 357 -7.85 -1.77 -5.47
C ILE A 357 -7.58 -0.78 -6.60
N ARG A 358 -8.15 -0.99 -7.80
CA ARG A 358 -7.97 -0.11 -8.95
C ARG A 358 -8.36 1.34 -8.66
N VAL A 359 -9.52 1.53 -8.03
CA VAL A 359 -10.10 2.86 -7.80
C VAL A 359 -9.72 3.44 -6.43
N PHE A 360 -9.83 2.62 -5.39
CA PHE A 360 -9.67 3.02 -3.99
C PHE A 360 -8.27 2.71 -3.42
N ARG A 361 -7.48 1.89 -4.12
CA ARG A 361 -6.17 1.38 -3.66
C ARG A 361 -6.32 0.79 -2.25
N ASN A 362 -5.52 1.29 -1.30
CA ASN A 362 -5.52 0.84 0.09
C ASN A 362 -6.34 1.76 1.01
N HIS A 363 -7.33 2.49 0.46
CA HIS A 363 -8.17 3.33 1.30
C HIS A 363 -9.11 2.49 2.17
N ILE A 364 -9.27 2.93 3.40
CA ILE A 364 -10.04 2.24 4.42
C ILE A 364 -11.27 3.06 4.72
N PHE A 365 -12.41 2.53 4.32
CA PHE A 365 -13.71 3.14 4.55
C PHE A 365 -14.23 2.74 5.93
N GLU A 366 -14.60 3.74 6.73
CA GLU A 366 -15.48 3.49 7.87
C GLU A 366 -16.91 3.24 7.36
N VAL A 367 -17.43 2.03 7.62
CA VAL A 367 -18.72 1.57 7.09
C VAL A 367 -19.69 1.13 8.18
N GLN A 368 -20.96 1.15 7.81
CA GLN A 368 -22.07 0.58 8.56
C GLN A 368 -22.96 -0.20 7.59
N LEU A 369 -24.00 -0.86 8.11
CA LEU A 369 -24.96 -1.56 7.26
C LEU A 369 -25.97 -0.61 6.64
N ALA A 370 -26.27 -0.83 5.37
CA ALA A 370 -27.40 -0.21 4.70
C ALA A 370 -28.73 -0.89 5.11
N GLU A 371 -29.85 -0.27 4.74
CA GLU A 371 -31.18 -0.91 4.83
C GLU A 371 -31.27 -2.15 3.92
N SER A 372 -30.54 -2.15 2.80
CA SER A 372 -30.47 -3.31 1.91
C SER A 372 -29.64 -4.45 2.52
N PRO A 373 -30.04 -5.72 2.30
CA PRO A 373 -29.32 -6.87 2.83
C PRO A 373 -27.91 -6.96 2.25
N LYS A 374 -26.96 -7.44 3.08
CA LYS A 374 -25.55 -7.66 2.69
C LYS A 374 -24.85 -6.45 2.05
N THR A 375 -25.26 -5.23 2.38
CA THR A 375 -24.73 -4.01 1.77
C THR A 375 -24.10 -3.13 2.84
N TYR A 376 -22.86 -2.73 2.61
CA TYR A 376 -22.16 -1.73 3.40
C TYR A 376 -22.40 -0.34 2.84
N ILE A 377 -22.43 0.64 3.72
CA ILE A 377 -22.52 2.04 3.37
C ILE A 377 -21.52 2.86 4.19
N THR A 378 -20.90 3.87 3.59
CA THR A 378 -19.93 4.70 4.31
C THR A 378 -20.60 5.53 5.40
N LYS A 379 -19.96 5.60 6.57
CA LYS A 379 -20.40 6.44 7.71
C LYS A 379 -20.24 7.93 7.38
N HIS A 380 -19.15 8.26 6.70
CA HIS A 380 -18.81 9.62 6.30
C HIS A 380 -19.22 9.89 4.85
N LEU A 381 -19.48 11.16 4.56
CA LEU A 381 -19.64 11.67 3.20
C LEU A 381 -18.26 12.06 2.66
N TYR A 382 -18.03 11.78 1.39
CA TYR A 382 -16.78 12.06 0.69
C TYR A 382 -16.99 13.13 -0.37
N HIS A 383 -15.90 13.83 -0.72
CA HIS A 383 -15.84 14.94 -1.69
C HIS A 383 -16.71 16.13 -1.27
N ASP A 384 -16.09 17.23 -0.84
CA ASP A 384 -16.80 18.39 -0.27
C ASP A 384 -17.84 19.00 -1.24
N ASN A 385 -17.52 19.02 -2.54
CA ASN A 385 -18.40 19.57 -3.57
C ASN A 385 -19.60 18.68 -3.88
N GLY A 386 -19.44 17.35 -3.81
CA GLY A 386 -20.45 16.37 -4.21
C GLY A 386 -21.26 15.77 -3.05
N ARG A 387 -20.70 15.75 -1.83
CA ARG A 387 -21.25 15.06 -0.64
C ARG A 387 -21.79 13.69 -1.00
N VAL A 388 -20.87 12.78 -1.23
CA VAL A 388 -21.11 11.48 -1.82
C VAL A 388 -21.00 10.38 -0.78
N GLN A 389 -21.88 9.38 -0.88
CA GLN A 389 -21.86 8.18 -0.06
C GLN A 389 -21.61 6.95 -0.93
N TYR A 390 -20.75 6.03 -0.48
CA TYR A 390 -20.48 4.79 -1.20
C TYR A 390 -21.22 3.61 -0.57
N GLU A 391 -21.83 2.79 -1.43
CA GLU A 391 -22.47 1.53 -1.09
C GLU A 391 -21.64 0.38 -1.70
N PHE A 392 -21.31 -0.63 -0.89
CA PHE A 392 -20.55 -1.81 -1.30
C PHE A 392 -21.38 -3.05 -1.08
N TYR A 393 -21.55 -3.85 -2.13
CA TYR A 393 -22.24 -5.13 -2.08
C TYR A 393 -21.36 -6.20 -2.68
N PHE A 394 -21.11 -7.27 -1.92
CA PHE A 394 -20.35 -8.42 -2.38
C PHE A 394 -21.27 -9.63 -2.50
N ASN A 395 -21.28 -10.27 -3.67
CA ASN A 395 -22.00 -11.51 -3.88
C ASN A 395 -21.04 -12.69 -3.66
N ASP A 396 -21.29 -13.48 -2.61
CA ASP A 396 -20.45 -14.63 -2.23
C ASP A 396 -20.45 -15.75 -3.29
N GLU A 397 -21.53 -15.93 -4.05
CA GLU A 397 -21.66 -16.99 -5.05
C GLU A 397 -20.91 -16.66 -6.34
N THR A 398 -21.07 -15.42 -6.83
CA THR A 398 -20.43 -14.98 -8.07
C THR A 398 -19.05 -14.36 -7.85
N LYS A 399 -18.68 -14.09 -6.59
CA LYS A 399 -17.49 -13.33 -6.17
C LYS A 399 -17.42 -11.94 -6.81
N CYS A 400 -18.57 -11.38 -7.20
CA CYS A 400 -18.66 -10.08 -7.84
C CYS A 400 -18.87 -8.98 -6.80
N LEU A 401 -18.02 -7.96 -6.85
CA LEU A 401 -18.15 -6.73 -6.09
C LEU A 401 -18.94 -5.70 -6.89
N ARG A 402 -20.02 -5.17 -6.30
CA ARG A 402 -20.77 -4.02 -6.83
C ARG A 402 -20.54 -2.82 -5.94
N ILE A 403 -20.09 -1.71 -6.55
CA ILE A 403 -19.86 -0.44 -5.87
C ILE A 403 -20.81 0.59 -6.47
N ILE A 404 -21.61 1.24 -5.62
CA ILE A 404 -22.52 2.31 -6.00
C ILE A 404 -22.10 3.58 -5.27
N GLU A 405 -22.02 4.65 -6.03
CA GLU A 405 -21.86 6.01 -5.55
C GLU A 405 -23.23 6.69 -5.52
N ARG A 406 -23.60 7.28 -4.39
CA ARG A 406 -24.86 8.02 -4.22
C ARG A 406 -24.59 9.47 -3.88
N HIS A 407 -25.12 10.38 -4.69
CA HIS A 407 -25.07 11.83 -4.46
C HIS A 407 -26.22 12.23 -3.55
N ILE A 408 -25.92 12.79 -2.37
CA ILE A 408 -26.96 13.04 -1.36
C ILE A 408 -27.93 14.14 -1.80
N HIS A 409 -27.46 15.17 -2.51
CA HIS A 409 -28.30 16.30 -2.92
C HIS A 409 -29.21 15.98 -4.10
N THR A 410 -28.68 15.33 -5.14
CA THR A 410 -29.44 15.02 -6.37
C THR A 410 -30.14 13.66 -6.29
N ASN A 411 -29.76 12.82 -5.32
CA ASN A 411 -30.15 11.42 -5.22
C ASN A 411 -29.79 10.58 -6.46
N GLU A 412 -28.82 11.05 -7.26
CA GLU A 412 -28.30 10.29 -8.38
C GLU A 412 -27.41 9.14 -7.89
N LYS A 413 -27.44 8.05 -8.65
CA LYS A 413 -26.68 6.84 -8.36
C LYS A 413 -25.79 6.48 -9.54
N PHE A 414 -24.51 6.31 -9.27
CA PHE A 414 -23.52 5.86 -10.24
C PHE A 414 -23.00 4.49 -9.84
N GLN A 415 -23.04 3.54 -10.75
CA GLN A 415 -22.45 2.21 -10.55
C GLN A 415 -21.06 2.16 -11.18
N LEU A 416 -20.08 1.71 -10.43
CA LEU A 416 -18.74 1.44 -10.98
C LEU A 416 -18.80 0.22 -11.90
N ILE A 417 -18.41 0.40 -13.16
CA ILE A 417 -18.26 -0.67 -14.15
C ILE A 417 -16.82 -1.19 -14.11
N THR A 418 -16.66 -2.51 -14.23
CA THR A 418 -15.34 -3.11 -14.37
C THR A 418 -14.71 -2.76 -15.71
N HIS A 419 -13.43 -2.36 -15.68
CA HIS A 419 -12.65 -2.06 -16.87
C HIS A 419 -12.58 -3.21 -17.88
N VAL A 420 -12.71 -4.45 -17.40
CA VAL A 420 -12.75 -5.68 -18.23
C VAL A 420 -13.88 -5.65 -19.26
N CYS A 421 -15.01 -4.98 -18.97
CA CYS A 421 -16.11 -4.85 -19.92
C CYS A 421 -15.75 -4.03 -21.17
N PHE A 422 -14.69 -3.22 -21.10
CA PHE A 422 -14.25 -2.37 -22.20
C PHE A 422 -12.98 -2.86 -22.88
N GLU A 423 -12.38 -3.96 -22.38
CA GLU A 423 -11.23 -4.57 -23.02
C GLU A 423 -11.57 -5.00 -24.44
N LYS A 424 -10.69 -4.67 -25.40
CA LYS A 424 -10.85 -4.92 -26.84
C LYS A 424 -11.98 -4.15 -27.54
N GLU A 425 -12.92 -3.58 -26.78
CA GLU A 425 -14.00 -2.72 -27.32
C GLU A 425 -13.56 -1.26 -27.44
N LEU A 426 -12.76 -0.77 -26.48
CA LEU A 426 -12.23 0.59 -26.47
C LEU A 426 -10.70 0.61 -26.57
N PRO A 427 -10.12 1.69 -27.13
CA PRO A 427 -8.67 1.92 -27.09
C PRO A 427 -8.17 1.96 -25.64
N ASP A 428 -6.93 1.48 -25.42
CA ASP A 428 -6.36 1.25 -24.09
C ASP A 428 -6.43 2.49 -23.19
N THR A 429 -6.14 3.69 -23.71
CA THR A 429 -6.19 4.95 -22.94
C THR A 429 -7.51 5.17 -22.20
N PHE A 430 -8.64 4.79 -22.80
CA PHE A 430 -9.96 4.95 -22.20
C PHE A 430 -10.22 3.91 -21.10
N VAL A 431 -9.52 2.78 -21.13
CA VAL A 431 -9.65 1.69 -20.17
C VAL A 431 -8.61 1.84 -19.05
N SER A 432 -7.33 1.98 -19.39
CA SER A 432 -6.19 1.95 -18.50
C SER A 432 -6.05 3.19 -17.63
N LYS A 433 -6.41 4.38 -18.13
CA LYS A 433 -6.23 5.67 -17.43
C LYS A 433 -7.46 6.20 -16.69
N HIS A 434 -8.61 5.54 -16.81
CA HIS A 434 -9.87 6.05 -16.27
C HIS A 434 -10.61 5.00 -15.43
N SER A 435 -11.46 5.49 -14.51
CA SER A 435 -12.53 4.71 -13.88
C SER A 435 -13.86 4.98 -14.57
N HIS A 436 -14.76 4.00 -14.60
CA HIS A 436 -15.97 4.03 -15.43
C HIS A 436 -17.23 4.01 -14.55
N TRP A 437 -17.97 5.11 -14.54
CA TRP A 437 -19.12 5.30 -13.65
C TRP A 437 -20.42 5.44 -14.43
N LEU A 438 -21.30 4.45 -14.34
CA LEU A 438 -22.60 4.44 -15.00
C LEU A 438 -23.65 5.14 -14.16
N ASN A 439 -24.16 6.27 -14.63
CA ASN A 439 -25.39 6.86 -14.09
C ASN A 439 -26.57 5.94 -14.44
N ILE A 440 -27.18 5.34 -13.41
CA ILE A 440 -28.24 4.33 -13.56
C ILE A 440 -29.50 4.93 -14.23
N LYS A 441 -29.78 6.21 -14.01
CA LYS A 441 -30.98 6.87 -14.54
C LYS A 441 -30.79 7.32 -15.99
N THR A 442 -29.68 7.97 -16.30
CA THR A 442 -29.44 8.53 -17.63
C THR A 442 -28.89 7.51 -18.63
N GLN A 443 -28.34 6.38 -18.13
CA GLN A 443 -27.65 5.36 -18.92
C GLN A 443 -26.41 5.91 -19.62
N ILE A 444 -25.68 6.75 -18.88
CA ILE A 444 -24.47 7.44 -19.33
C ILE A 444 -23.29 6.95 -18.48
N VAL A 445 -22.21 6.53 -19.13
CA VAL A 445 -20.96 6.16 -18.48
C VAL A 445 -20.00 7.34 -18.52
N GLU A 446 -19.61 7.82 -17.35
CA GLU A 446 -18.61 8.87 -17.17
C GLU A 446 -17.23 8.23 -17.00
N PHE A 447 -16.25 8.75 -17.75
CA PHE A 447 -14.85 8.38 -17.60
C PHE A 447 -14.22 9.39 -16.66
N ARG A 448 -13.93 8.98 -15.44
CA ARG A 448 -13.35 9.80 -14.38
C ARG A 448 -11.88 9.44 -14.19
N PRO A 449 -11.08 10.24 -13.46
CA PRO A 449 -9.75 9.82 -13.03
C PRO A 449 -9.78 8.44 -12.40
N ILE A 450 -8.70 7.69 -12.55
CA ILE A 450 -8.67 6.30 -12.08
C ILE A 450 -8.68 6.22 -10.56
N HIS A 451 -8.02 7.14 -9.85
CA HIS A 451 -7.91 7.10 -8.40
C HIS A 451 -8.87 8.08 -7.73
N PHE A 452 -9.63 7.58 -6.76
CA PHE A 452 -10.66 8.35 -6.08
C PHE A 452 -10.15 9.54 -5.24
N LYS A 453 -8.84 9.64 -4.99
CA LYS A 453 -8.22 10.76 -4.24
C LYS A 453 -7.69 11.87 -5.15
N GLU A 454 -7.77 11.71 -6.47
CA GLU A 454 -7.34 12.76 -7.39
C GLU A 454 -8.23 14.00 -7.23
N PRO A 455 -7.65 15.21 -7.38
CA PRO A 455 -8.45 16.43 -7.37
C PRO A 455 -9.49 16.37 -8.50
N ASP A 456 -10.67 16.92 -8.23
CA ASP A 456 -11.79 16.94 -9.17
C ASP A 456 -12.25 15.56 -9.65
N PHE A 457 -12.05 14.48 -8.87
CA PHE A 457 -12.48 13.11 -9.23
C PHE A 457 -13.93 13.04 -9.74
N LEU A 458 -14.85 13.81 -9.13
CA LEU A 458 -16.26 13.86 -9.54
C LEU A 458 -16.52 14.80 -10.73
N ASP A 459 -15.75 15.88 -10.84
CA ASP A 459 -16.02 16.97 -11.79
C ASP A 459 -15.30 16.75 -13.12
N ASN A 460 -14.08 16.21 -13.07
CA ASN A 460 -13.25 15.90 -14.22
C ASN A 460 -13.80 14.67 -14.97
N ARG A 461 -14.64 14.95 -15.97
CA ARG A 461 -15.31 13.95 -16.80
C ARG A 461 -14.95 14.17 -18.26
N PRO A 462 -13.69 13.94 -18.69
CA PRO A 462 -13.23 14.30 -20.03
C PRO A 462 -13.99 13.56 -21.15
N TYR A 463 -14.52 12.38 -20.85
CA TYR A 463 -15.26 11.56 -21.81
C TYR A 463 -16.55 11.03 -21.22
N ILE A 464 -17.57 10.95 -22.08
CA ILE A 464 -18.88 10.42 -21.75
C ILE A 464 -19.31 9.43 -22.84
N LEU A 465 -19.73 8.23 -22.44
CA LEU A 465 -20.32 7.22 -23.32
C LEU A 465 -21.82 7.09 -23.03
N SER A 466 -22.66 7.35 -24.02
CA SER A 466 -24.11 7.16 -23.90
C SER A 466 -24.49 5.75 -24.38
N LEU A 467 -25.00 4.91 -23.48
CA LEU A 467 -25.41 3.54 -23.81
C LEU A 467 -26.64 3.49 -24.71
N LYS A 468 -27.41 4.59 -24.80
CA LYS A 468 -28.61 4.67 -25.65
C LYS A 468 -28.29 4.73 -27.14
N ASN A 469 -27.19 5.39 -27.50
CA ASN A 469 -26.81 5.62 -28.90
C ASN A 469 -25.41 5.09 -29.25
N GLY A 470 -24.64 4.61 -28.27
CA GLY A 470 -23.31 4.05 -28.45
C GLY A 470 -22.22 5.08 -28.75
N TYR A 471 -22.49 6.38 -28.62
CA TYR A 471 -21.49 7.41 -28.88
C TYR A 471 -20.65 7.72 -27.64
N LEU A 472 -19.33 7.69 -27.82
CA LEU A 472 -18.35 8.22 -26.87
C LEU A 472 -17.93 9.61 -27.33
N ILE A 473 -18.15 10.62 -26.49
CA ILE A 473 -17.93 12.04 -26.79
C ILE A 473 -17.02 12.71 -25.77
N THR A 474 -16.29 13.75 -26.19
CA THR A 474 -15.59 14.66 -25.27
C THR A 474 -16.56 15.69 -24.68
N THR A 475 -16.32 16.09 -23.42
CA THR A 475 -17.17 17.03 -22.68
C THR A 475 -16.78 18.50 -22.84
N THR A 476 -15.78 18.81 -23.65
CA THR A 476 -15.27 20.17 -23.84
C THR A 476 -16.31 21.09 -24.48
N ASP A 477 -16.64 22.20 -23.80
CA ASP A 477 -17.79 23.09 -24.05
C ASP A 477 -17.92 23.64 -25.48
N ASN A 478 -16.81 23.80 -26.22
CA ASN A 478 -16.82 24.47 -27.53
C ASN A 478 -16.54 23.56 -28.73
N ASN A 479 -16.15 22.29 -28.54
CA ASN A 479 -15.79 21.39 -29.64
C ASN A 479 -15.90 19.91 -29.22
N SER A 480 -17.13 19.39 -29.10
CA SER A 480 -17.32 17.97 -28.84
C SER A 480 -16.74 17.13 -29.98
N GLN A 481 -15.98 16.11 -29.62
CA GLN A 481 -15.40 15.15 -30.55
C GLN A 481 -16.01 13.77 -30.30
N ILE A 482 -16.23 13.00 -31.37
CA ILE A 482 -16.83 11.67 -31.31
C ILE A 482 -15.78 10.61 -31.64
N LEU A 483 -15.67 9.57 -30.81
CA LEU A 483 -14.77 8.44 -31.08
C LEU A 483 -15.22 7.66 -32.32
N ILE A 484 -14.28 7.40 -33.21
CA ILE A 484 -14.47 6.50 -34.35
C ILE A 484 -14.19 5.07 -33.87
N ASN A 485 -15.16 4.18 -34.08
CA ASN A 485 -15.02 2.76 -33.73
C ASN A 485 -13.83 2.12 -34.48
N GLN A 486 -12.96 1.42 -33.75
CA GLN A 486 -11.78 0.75 -34.30
C GLN A 486 -12.13 -0.34 -35.32
N SER A 487 -13.30 -0.97 -35.20
CA SER A 487 -13.79 -1.96 -36.18
C SER A 487 -14.31 -1.34 -37.48
N SER A 488 -14.43 -0.01 -37.57
CA SER A 488 -14.91 0.66 -38.77
C SER A 488 -13.93 0.53 -39.93
N LYS A 489 -14.46 0.39 -41.15
CA LYS A 489 -13.64 0.34 -42.39
C LYS A 489 -12.72 1.55 -42.53
N PHE A 490 -13.19 2.72 -42.10
CA PHE A 490 -12.41 3.96 -42.14
C PHE A 490 -11.16 3.89 -41.24
N PHE A 491 -11.34 3.48 -39.98
CA PHE A 491 -10.23 3.31 -39.05
C PHE A 491 -9.23 2.27 -39.58
N GLN A 492 -9.73 1.09 -39.98
CA GLN A 492 -8.89 0.00 -40.47
C GLN A 492 -8.08 0.38 -41.72
N ALA A 493 -8.68 1.14 -42.64
CA ALA A 493 -7.98 1.61 -43.84
C ALA A 493 -6.82 2.56 -43.49
N LEU A 494 -7.05 3.59 -42.68
CA LEU A 494 -5.99 4.52 -42.27
C LEU A 494 -4.93 3.86 -41.39
N PHE A 495 -5.35 3.01 -40.46
CA PHE A 495 -4.46 2.28 -39.57
C PHE A 495 -3.53 1.34 -40.34
N SER A 496 -4.08 0.51 -41.24
CA SER A 496 -3.27 -0.43 -42.04
C SER A 496 -2.35 0.23 -43.05
N LEU A 497 -2.72 1.41 -43.56
CA LEU A 497 -1.93 2.14 -44.54
C LEU A 497 -0.73 2.85 -43.90
N TYR A 498 -0.92 3.49 -42.73
CA TYR A 498 0.09 4.37 -42.12
C TYR A 498 0.47 4.01 -40.69
N PHE A 499 -0.50 3.78 -39.80
CA PHE A 499 -0.23 3.81 -38.35
C PHE A 499 0.19 2.46 -37.74
N ASN A 500 -0.09 1.33 -38.42
CA ASN A 500 0.42 0.01 -38.03
C ASN A 500 1.95 -0.09 -38.06
N ARG A 501 2.62 0.89 -38.68
CA ARG A 501 4.08 1.03 -38.72
C ARG A 501 4.65 1.66 -37.44
N LEU A 502 3.82 2.29 -36.61
CA LEU A 502 4.24 3.00 -35.41
C LEU A 502 3.77 2.32 -34.11
N ASP A 503 2.53 1.85 -34.07
CA ASP A 503 1.95 1.24 -32.86
C ASP A 503 0.85 0.21 -33.16
N ASP A 504 0.47 -0.54 -32.14
CA ASP A 504 -0.61 -1.52 -32.22
C ASP A 504 -1.98 -0.85 -32.13
N ALA A 505 -3.01 -1.49 -32.71
CA ALA A 505 -4.36 -0.94 -32.80
C ALA A 505 -4.95 -0.44 -31.47
N PRO A 506 -4.78 -1.12 -30.30
CA PRO A 506 -5.33 -0.65 -29.03
C PRO A 506 -4.80 0.71 -28.59
N TYR A 507 -3.60 1.11 -29.04
CA TYR A 507 -2.95 2.37 -28.68
C TYR A 507 -3.18 3.49 -29.69
N VAL A 508 -3.96 3.22 -30.75
CA VAL A 508 -4.34 4.21 -31.75
C VAL A 508 -5.85 4.46 -31.67
N TYR A 509 -6.22 5.73 -31.54
CA TYR A 509 -7.64 6.12 -31.56
C TYR A 509 -7.87 7.36 -32.42
N MET A 510 -9.07 7.46 -32.99
CA MET A 510 -9.43 8.55 -33.89
C MET A 510 -10.69 9.23 -33.40
N MET A 511 -10.66 10.56 -33.34
CA MET A 511 -11.76 11.40 -32.88
C MET A 511 -12.20 12.32 -34.01
N ARG A 512 -13.49 12.30 -34.34
CA ARG A 512 -14.07 13.20 -35.33
C ARG A 512 -14.51 14.49 -34.64
N GLY A 513 -13.99 15.64 -35.09
CA GLY A 513 -14.45 16.95 -34.62
C GLY A 513 -15.84 17.29 -35.15
N ASN A 514 -16.64 18.00 -34.34
CA ASN A 514 -17.99 18.47 -34.70
C ASN A 514 -17.98 19.88 -35.32
N ILE A 515 -16.92 20.23 -36.05
CA ILE A 515 -16.83 21.51 -36.77
C ILE A 515 -17.68 21.40 -38.05
N SER A 516 -18.21 22.55 -38.50
CA SER A 516 -19.20 22.77 -39.57
C SER A 516 -19.22 21.77 -40.73
N GLN A 517 -20.40 21.61 -41.36
CA GLN A 517 -20.69 20.64 -42.45
C GLN A 517 -19.69 20.62 -43.62
N THR A 518 -18.87 21.65 -43.78
CA THR A 518 -17.96 21.84 -44.93
C THR A 518 -16.60 21.18 -44.77
N ASP A 519 -16.06 21.03 -43.55
CA ASP A 519 -14.72 20.43 -43.33
C ASP A 519 -14.74 19.44 -42.16
N LYS A 520 -14.91 18.14 -42.46
CA LYS A 520 -14.78 17.09 -41.44
C LYS A 520 -13.30 16.86 -41.15
N ILE A 521 -12.86 17.30 -39.98
CA ILE A 521 -11.52 17.07 -39.44
C ILE A 521 -11.54 15.85 -38.51
N ILE A 522 -10.56 14.97 -38.69
CA ILE A 522 -10.38 13.78 -37.86
C ILE A 522 -9.02 13.86 -37.18
N TYR A 523 -9.02 13.83 -35.86
CA TYR A 523 -7.82 13.80 -35.04
C TYR A 523 -7.44 12.35 -34.77
N ILE A 524 -6.17 12.01 -34.97
CA ILE A 524 -5.64 10.65 -34.82
C ILE A 524 -4.57 10.72 -33.74
N TYR A 525 -4.66 9.86 -32.74
CA TYR A 525 -3.79 9.89 -31.56
C TYR A 525 -3.12 8.54 -31.37
N LEU A 526 -1.81 8.56 -31.13
CA LEU A 526 -1.02 7.37 -30.78
C LEU A 526 -0.60 7.50 -29.32
N SER A 527 -1.37 6.89 -28.42
CA SER A 527 -1.34 7.22 -26.99
C SER A 527 -0.04 6.88 -26.26
N ARG A 528 0.63 5.80 -26.65
CA ARG A 528 1.93 5.39 -26.11
C ARG A 528 3.09 6.24 -26.63
N LEU A 529 2.91 6.89 -27.77
CA LEU A 529 3.93 7.72 -28.44
C LEU A 529 3.75 9.22 -28.17
N GLY A 530 2.57 9.64 -27.69
CA GLY A 530 2.28 11.04 -27.43
C GLY A 530 2.21 11.93 -28.68
N ILE A 531 2.17 11.35 -29.88
CA ILE A 531 2.06 12.06 -31.16
C ILE A 531 0.62 12.02 -31.69
N ALA A 532 0.24 13.09 -32.41
CA ALA A 532 -1.08 13.23 -32.98
C ALA A 532 -1.03 13.77 -34.42
N PHE A 533 -2.03 13.38 -35.19
CA PHE A 533 -2.20 13.78 -36.58
C PHE A 533 -3.60 14.32 -36.82
N GLU A 534 -3.73 15.13 -37.86
CA GLU A 534 -5.00 15.71 -38.30
C GLU A 534 -5.25 15.31 -39.76
N TYR A 535 -6.31 14.54 -39.99
CA TYR A 535 -6.78 14.20 -41.33
C TYR A 535 -7.89 15.16 -41.76
N ASN A 536 -7.65 15.82 -42.89
CA ASN A 536 -8.63 16.69 -43.52
C ASN A 536 -9.32 15.94 -44.68
N SER A 537 -10.64 15.73 -44.54
CA SER A 537 -11.44 14.96 -45.50
C SER A 537 -11.54 15.55 -46.90
N ARG A 538 -11.32 16.87 -47.08
CA ARG A 538 -11.41 17.55 -48.38
C ARG A 538 -10.09 17.47 -49.16
N THR A 539 -8.98 17.62 -48.46
CA THR A 539 -7.64 17.59 -49.08
C THR A 539 -7.04 16.19 -49.12
N HIS A 540 -7.58 15.25 -48.33
CA HIS A 540 -7.02 13.91 -48.10
C HIS A 540 -5.57 13.94 -47.58
N ILE A 541 -5.18 15.02 -46.92
CA ILE A 541 -3.84 15.21 -46.32
C ILE A 541 -3.94 14.90 -44.83
N ILE A 542 -2.95 14.16 -44.31
CA ILE A 542 -2.77 13.90 -42.88
C ILE A 542 -1.61 14.76 -42.39
N LYS A 543 -1.89 15.80 -41.61
CA LYS A 543 -0.88 16.71 -41.05
C LYS A 543 -0.37 16.20 -39.71
N SER A 544 0.91 16.39 -39.42
CA SER A 544 1.45 16.17 -38.07
C SER A 544 1.15 17.37 -37.19
N ARG A 545 0.79 17.13 -35.92
CA ARG A 545 0.61 18.22 -34.95
C ARG A 545 1.93 18.64 -34.32
N GLU A 546 2.84 17.70 -34.10
CA GLU A 546 4.13 17.93 -33.46
C GLU A 546 5.17 18.52 -34.44
N TYR A 547 5.07 18.18 -35.73
CA TYR A 547 5.90 18.77 -36.78
C TYR A 547 5.07 19.70 -37.66
N PHE A 548 4.93 20.95 -37.21
CA PHE A 548 4.33 22.04 -37.97
C PHE A 548 5.00 22.11 -39.36
N ASP A 549 4.20 22.23 -40.42
CA ASP A 549 4.59 22.14 -41.84
C ASP A 549 4.86 20.76 -42.46
N MET A 550 4.65 19.67 -41.72
CA MET A 550 4.81 18.30 -42.25
C MET A 550 3.47 17.55 -42.40
N CYS A 551 3.36 16.74 -43.44
CA CYS A 551 2.28 15.77 -43.63
C CYS A 551 2.84 14.36 -43.87
N ILE A 552 2.01 13.34 -43.70
CA ILE A 552 2.38 11.96 -44.04
C ILE A 552 2.63 11.86 -45.55
N ASP A 553 3.79 11.32 -45.92
CA ASP A 553 4.13 11.07 -47.32
C ASP A 553 3.22 9.96 -47.88
N LYS A 554 2.68 10.14 -49.08
CA LYS A 554 1.86 9.10 -49.72
C LYS A 554 2.71 7.90 -50.09
N ASP A 555 3.98 8.14 -50.43
CA ASP A 555 4.95 7.09 -50.63
C ASP A 555 5.76 6.90 -49.33
N GLN A 556 5.52 5.78 -48.66
CA GLN A 556 6.25 5.42 -47.44
C GLN A 556 7.58 4.73 -47.72
N TRP A 557 8.01 4.64 -48.99
CA TRP A 557 9.31 4.12 -49.36
C TRP A 557 10.42 5.17 -49.16
N LEU A 558 11.47 4.77 -48.44
CA LEU A 558 12.61 5.65 -48.14
C LEU A 558 13.75 5.52 -49.16
N GLY A 559 13.89 4.35 -49.79
CA GLY A 559 15.07 3.97 -50.59
C GLY A 559 16.28 3.46 -49.76
N THR A 560 16.20 3.51 -48.43
CA THR A 560 17.17 2.93 -47.47
C THR A 560 16.41 2.22 -46.35
N LEU A 561 17.13 1.55 -45.45
CA LEU A 561 16.57 0.70 -44.39
C LEU A 561 15.61 -0.36 -44.95
N THR A 562 16.00 -0.96 -46.08
CA THR A 562 15.21 -1.96 -46.79
C THR A 562 14.80 -3.09 -45.85
N GLY A 563 13.52 -3.48 -45.86
CA GLY A 563 13.00 -4.52 -44.96
C GLY A 563 12.54 -4.05 -43.58
N LEU A 564 12.80 -2.78 -43.20
CA LEU A 564 12.22 -2.21 -41.99
C LEU A 564 10.72 -2.00 -42.14
N LYS A 565 9.92 -2.68 -41.30
CA LYS A 565 8.45 -2.54 -41.31
C LYS A 565 7.94 -1.35 -40.51
N CYS A 566 8.73 -0.87 -39.56
CA CYS A 566 8.34 0.18 -38.63
C CYS A 566 8.89 1.53 -39.07
N GLY A 567 8.07 2.56 -39.01
CA GLY A 567 8.47 3.92 -39.37
C GLY A 567 7.42 4.63 -40.20
N LEU A 568 7.24 5.92 -39.94
CA LEU A 568 6.33 6.79 -40.67
C LEU A 568 7.10 7.96 -41.28
N LEU A 569 7.08 8.02 -42.60
CA LEU A 569 7.72 9.09 -43.36
C LEU A 569 6.80 10.29 -43.50
N LEU A 570 7.35 11.47 -43.24
CA LEU A 570 6.71 12.77 -43.36
C LEU A 570 7.40 13.61 -44.42
N SER A 571 6.61 14.31 -45.23
CA SER A 571 7.03 15.25 -46.25
C SER A 571 6.54 16.67 -45.94
N PRO A 572 7.22 17.73 -46.43
CA PRO A 572 6.71 19.09 -46.31
C PRO A 572 5.33 19.28 -46.96
N LEU A 573 4.52 20.19 -46.41
CA LEU A 573 3.21 20.51 -46.95
C LEU A 573 3.30 21.09 -48.38
N PRO A 574 2.42 20.68 -49.31
CA PRO A 574 2.49 21.13 -50.72
C PRO A 574 2.35 22.64 -50.94
N VAL A 575 1.73 23.37 -50.00
CA VAL A 575 1.30 24.77 -50.19
C VAL A 575 2.41 25.78 -49.86
N ASN A 576 3.38 25.41 -49.02
CA ASN A 576 4.45 26.32 -48.55
C ASN A 576 5.70 26.33 -49.48
N ASN A 577 5.66 25.58 -50.58
CA ASN A 577 6.81 25.40 -51.49
C ASN A 577 7.17 26.63 -52.34
N TYR A 578 6.40 27.72 -52.29
CA TYR A 578 6.70 28.94 -53.06
C TYR A 578 7.66 29.91 -52.32
N LEU A 579 7.87 29.77 -51.01
CA LEU A 579 8.71 30.69 -50.21
C LEU A 579 9.99 30.05 -49.65
N LEU A 580 10.16 28.72 -49.75
CA LEU A 580 11.34 28.02 -49.27
C LEU A 580 12.14 27.47 -50.45
N ASN A 581 13.07 28.27 -50.96
CA ASN A 581 14.14 27.85 -51.88
C ASN A 581 15.17 26.89 -51.24
N HIS A 582 14.81 26.21 -50.16
CA HIS A 582 15.66 25.28 -49.41
C HIS A 582 14.94 23.94 -49.29
N TYR A 583 15.35 23.03 -50.18
CA TYR A 583 15.24 21.57 -50.22
C TYR A 583 14.29 20.90 -49.21
N PRO A 584 13.33 20.08 -49.67
CA PRO A 584 12.41 19.40 -48.78
C PRO A 584 13.20 18.43 -47.90
N TYR A 585 13.30 18.74 -46.61
CA TYR A 585 13.76 17.77 -45.62
C TYR A 585 12.56 16.89 -45.27
N ARG A 586 12.65 15.58 -45.55
CA ARG A 586 11.65 14.61 -45.08
C ARG A 586 12.03 14.15 -43.67
N LYS A 587 11.06 13.73 -42.86
CA LYS A 587 11.30 13.24 -41.50
C LYS A 587 10.77 11.82 -41.37
N LEU A 588 11.56 10.91 -40.83
CA LEU A 588 11.15 9.56 -40.50
C LEU A 588 10.97 9.45 -38.98
N ILE A 589 9.75 9.16 -38.55
CA ILE A 589 9.45 8.82 -37.15
C ILE A 589 9.58 7.31 -37.01
N VAL A 590 10.43 6.82 -36.09
CA VAL A 590 10.59 5.38 -35.83
C VAL A 590 10.32 5.09 -34.35
N PRO A 591 9.42 4.15 -34.02
CA PRO A 591 9.18 3.79 -32.63
C PRO A 591 10.44 3.20 -31.98
N PHE A 592 10.62 3.44 -30.68
CA PHE A 592 11.68 2.81 -29.91
C PHE A 592 11.24 1.46 -29.34
N GLY A 593 12.14 0.47 -29.39
CA GLY A 593 11.95 -0.88 -28.87
C GLY A 593 13.11 -1.81 -29.23
N THR A 594 12.95 -3.10 -28.96
CA THR A 594 13.95 -4.12 -29.30
C THR A 594 13.86 -4.46 -30.78
N VAL A 595 14.98 -4.34 -31.51
CA VAL A 595 15.03 -4.59 -32.94
C VAL A 595 15.23 -6.09 -33.19
N GLN A 596 14.37 -6.69 -34.03
CA GLN A 596 14.49 -8.09 -34.44
C GLN A 596 14.42 -8.21 -35.96
N SER A 597 15.35 -8.98 -36.52
CA SER A 597 15.35 -9.32 -37.94
C SER A 597 15.05 -10.80 -38.13
N LYS A 598 14.20 -11.11 -39.10
CA LYS A 598 13.89 -12.48 -39.54
C LYS A 598 14.09 -12.58 -41.04
N GLU A 599 14.63 -13.69 -41.51
CA GLU A 599 14.79 -13.93 -42.95
C GLU A 599 13.41 -14.04 -43.62
N ASN A 600 13.22 -13.32 -44.73
CA ASN A 600 12.04 -13.48 -45.57
C ASN A 600 12.30 -14.55 -46.63
N THR A 601 11.62 -15.69 -46.51
CA THR A 601 11.76 -16.83 -47.42
C THR A 601 11.41 -16.51 -48.88
N TYR A 602 10.69 -15.41 -49.15
CA TYR A 602 10.24 -15.05 -50.48
C TYR A 602 11.13 -14.03 -51.20
N THR A 603 11.76 -13.11 -50.45
CA THR A 603 12.53 -11.99 -51.05
C THR A 603 14.03 -12.10 -50.81
N SER A 604 14.50 -13.16 -50.13
CA SER A 604 15.92 -13.35 -49.74
C SER A 604 16.53 -12.13 -49.03
N HIS A 605 15.69 -11.33 -48.37
CA HIS A 605 16.07 -10.15 -47.61
C HIS A 605 15.44 -10.23 -46.22
N GLN A 606 16.15 -9.76 -45.20
CA GLN A 606 15.62 -9.71 -43.84
C GLN A 606 14.45 -8.73 -43.68
N ILE A 607 13.45 -9.12 -42.90
CA ILE A 607 12.39 -8.25 -42.41
C ILE A 607 12.75 -7.85 -40.99
N THR A 608 12.86 -6.54 -40.77
CA THR A 608 13.18 -5.96 -39.47
C THR A 608 11.92 -5.37 -38.84
N THR A 609 11.64 -5.78 -37.60
CA THR A 609 10.51 -5.33 -36.79
C THR A 609 10.99 -4.82 -35.44
N ILE A 610 10.24 -3.90 -34.85
CA ILE A 610 10.57 -3.30 -33.56
C ILE A 610 9.53 -3.80 -32.55
N ILE A 611 9.96 -4.62 -31.60
CA ILE A 611 9.10 -5.11 -30.52
C ILE A 611 9.13 -4.10 -29.38
N ARG A 612 7.94 -3.58 -29.05
CA ARG A 612 7.79 -2.57 -28.01
C ARG A 612 7.33 -3.22 -26.71
N PRO A 613 8.05 -3.04 -25.58
CA PRO A 613 7.62 -3.57 -24.29
C PRO A 613 6.26 -2.98 -23.87
N THR A 614 5.42 -3.82 -23.29
CA THR A 614 4.04 -3.47 -22.88
C THR A 614 3.99 -2.58 -21.64
N ASN A 615 5.02 -2.60 -20.78
CA ASN A 615 5.13 -1.73 -19.60
C ASN A 615 5.96 -0.48 -19.92
N THR A 616 5.31 0.68 -19.86
CA THR A 616 5.91 1.99 -20.18
C THR A 616 6.65 2.57 -18.98
N SER A 617 7.97 2.48 -18.99
CA SER A 617 8.86 3.34 -18.19
C SER A 617 10.16 3.60 -18.97
N PHE A 618 10.05 3.91 -20.26
CA PHE A 618 11.20 4.42 -21.03
C PHE A 618 11.09 5.93 -21.15
N SER A 619 12.21 6.63 -20.95
CA SER A 619 12.35 8.08 -21.14
C SER A 619 12.18 8.50 -22.61
N CYS A 620 12.45 7.59 -23.56
CA CYS A 620 12.30 7.81 -24.99
C CYS A 620 11.28 6.84 -25.61
N GLN A 621 10.28 7.37 -26.34
CA GLN A 621 9.19 6.58 -26.93
C GLN A 621 9.39 6.32 -28.44
N TYR A 622 10.07 7.23 -29.13
CA TYR A 622 10.40 7.17 -30.56
C TYR A 622 11.60 8.05 -30.89
N PHE A 623 12.22 7.79 -32.04
CA PHE A 623 13.25 8.62 -32.63
C PHE A 623 12.78 9.27 -33.92
N VAL A 624 13.40 10.39 -34.25
CA VAL A 624 13.13 11.14 -35.47
C VAL A 624 14.43 11.24 -36.25
N PHE A 625 14.35 10.90 -37.52
CA PHE A 625 15.48 10.99 -38.43
C PHE A 625 15.16 11.94 -39.57
N ILE A 626 16.08 12.85 -39.88
CA ILE A 626 15.96 13.79 -40.98
C ILE A 626 16.59 13.16 -42.23
N LEU A 627 15.80 13.12 -43.30
CA LEU A 627 16.23 12.77 -44.63
C LEU A 627 16.62 14.05 -45.36
N ASN A 628 17.88 14.12 -45.76
CA ASN A 628 18.39 15.15 -46.63
C ASN A 628 18.51 14.58 -48.06
N ASP A 629 17.49 14.80 -48.89
CA ASP A 629 17.42 14.26 -50.26
C ASP A 629 18.54 14.75 -51.17
N ARG A 630 19.12 15.90 -50.84
CA ARG A 630 20.26 16.53 -51.53
C ARG A 630 21.56 15.80 -51.26
N LEU A 631 21.84 15.55 -49.98
CA LEU A 631 23.05 14.87 -49.54
C LEU A 631 22.91 13.35 -49.61
N LYS A 632 21.68 12.84 -49.74
CA LYS A 632 21.35 11.41 -49.64
C LYS A 632 21.76 10.79 -48.31
N ILE A 633 21.56 11.56 -47.23
CA ILE A 633 21.94 11.19 -45.86
C ILE A 633 20.70 11.15 -44.97
N LEU A 634 20.64 10.13 -44.12
CA LEU A 634 19.71 10.00 -42.99
C LEU A 634 20.46 10.29 -41.68
N GLN A 635 19.96 11.23 -40.86
CA GLN A 635 20.62 11.69 -39.63
C GLN A 635 19.63 11.78 -38.46
N SER A 636 20.10 11.56 -37.22
CA SER A 636 19.29 11.80 -36.02
C SER A 636 19.29 13.28 -35.64
N THR A 637 18.22 13.74 -34.97
CA THR A 637 18.06 15.16 -34.64
C THR A 637 18.84 15.57 -33.39
N ASP A 638 18.68 14.90 -32.24
CA ASP A 638 19.08 15.54 -30.96
C ASP A 638 19.60 14.62 -29.84
N SER A 639 20.09 13.40 -30.12
CA SER A 639 20.76 12.61 -29.06
C SER A 639 21.76 11.58 -29.59
N PRO A 640 22.88 11.33 -28.88
CA PRO A 640 23.79 10.21 -29.18
C PRO A 640 23.07 8.86 -29.24
N THR A 641 22.09 8.65 -28.36
CA THR A 641 21.23 7.46 -28.35
C THR A 641 20.47 7.29 -29.67
N GLY A 642 19.96 8.37 -30.26
CA GLY A 642 19.29 8.34 -31.56
C GLY A 642 20.24 7.98 -32.71
N TRP A 643 21.48 8.48 -32.69
CA TRP A 643 22.51 8.10 -33.65
C TRP A 643 22.90 6.61 -33.53
N LEU A 644 23.08 6.11 -32.31
CA LEU A 644 23.32 4.70 -32.04
C LEU A 644 22.15 3.82 -32.52
N TYR A 645 20.91 4.25 -32.27
CA TYR A 645 19.73 3.52 -32.73
C TYR A 645 19.64 3.49 -34.26
N LEU A 646 19.96 4.60 -34.93
CA LEU A 646 20.03 4.65 -36.39
C LEU A 646 21.09 3.70 -36.96
N ALA A 647 22.25 3.63 -36.31
CA ALA A 647 23.31 2.69 -36.69
C ALA A 647 22.85 1.23 -36.54
N LEU A 648 22.17 0.90 -35.42
CA LEU A 648 21.56 -0.41 -35.20
C LEU A 648 20.55 -0.76 -36.31
N LEU A 649 19.68 0.18 -36.69
CA LEU A 649 18.70 -0.05 -37.76
C LEU A 649 19.39 -0.35 -39.09
N HIS A 650 20.40 0.44 -39.50
CA HIS A 650 21.16 0.18 -40.72
C HIS A 650 21.87 -1.17 -40.71
N ALA A 651 22.46 -1.56 -39.58
CA ALA A 651 23.10 -2.87 -39.43
C ALA A 651 22.07 -4.02 -39.57
N MET A 652 20.91 -3.87 -38.92
CA MET A 652 19.83 -4.86 -38.91
C MET A 652 19.03 -4.94 -40.22
N THR A 653 19.17 -3.97 -41.11
CA THR A 653 18.57 -3.96 -42.46
C THR A 653 19.62 -4.13 -43.55
N SER A 654 20.88 -4.44 -43.21
CA SER A 654 21.97 -4.52 -44.19
C SER A 654 21.76 -5.64 -45.21
N HIS A 655 22.25 -5.41 -46.42
CA HIS A 655 22.29 -6.37 -47.53
C HIS A 655 23.63 -6.21 -48.26
N PRO A 656 24.14 -7.26 -48.96
CA PRO A 656 25.38 -7.14 -49.73
C PRO A 656 25.38 -6.08 -50.84
N LEU A 657 24.19 -5.66 -51.29
CA LEU A 657 24.04 -4.60 -52.29
C LEU A 657 23.80 -3.26 -51.59
N PRO A 658 24.40 -2.16 -52.08
CA PRO A 658 24.11 -0.83 -51.59
C PRO A 658 22.63 -0.47 -51.74
N ASP A 659 22.10 0.31 -50.80
CA ASP A 659 20.72 0.80 -50.90
C ASP A 659 20.62 1.96 -51.91
N GLU A 660 19.43 2.12 -52.51
CA GLU A 660 19.21 3.07 -53.62
C GLU A 660 19.35 4.53 -53.19
N TYR A 661 19.12 4.82 -51.91
CA TYR A 661 19.10 6.18 -51.41
C TYR A 661 20.51 6.66 -51.05
N THR A 662 21.21 5.96 -50.15
CA THR A 662 22.53 6.33 -49.64
C THR A 662 23.66 5.90 -50.57
N GLY A 663 23.44 4.91 -51.44
CA GLY A 663 24.49 4.32 -52.26
C GLY A 663 25.53 3.52 -51.46
N MET A 664 25.24 3.20 -50.19
CA MET A 664 26.09 2.41 -49.30
C MET A 664 25.33 1.18 -48.80
N THR A 665 26.05 0.15 -48.38
CA THR A 665 25.44 -0.97 -47.65
C THR A 665 25.06 -0.54 -46.23
N GLY A 666 24.09 -1.22 -45.63
CA GLY A 666 23.68 -0.95 -44.25
C GLY A 666 24.84 -1.09 -43.25
N MET A 667 25.74 -2.06 -43.48
CA MET A 667 26.96 -2.25 -42.70
C MET A 667 27.90 -1.04 -42.77
N GLU A 668 28.26 -0.60 -43.99
CA GLU A 668 29.13 0.56 -44.17
C GLU A 668 28.53 1.81 -43.53
N ARG A 669 27.21 2.01 -43.70
CA ARG A 669 26.51 3.13 -43.12
C ARG A 669 26.46 3.07 -41.59
N ALA A 670 26.24 1.89 -41.00
CA ALA A 670 26.28 1.70 -39.55
C ALA A 670 27.66 2.05 -38.97
N PHE A 671 28.75 1.57 -39.59
CA PHE A 671 30.12 1.93 -39.17
C PHE A 671 30.40 3.42 -39.31
N GLN A 672 29.95 4.05 -40.40
CA GLN A 672 30.11 5.49 -40.58
C GLN A 672 29.40 6.28 -39.47
N LEU A 673 28.20 5.85 -39.06
CA LEU A 673 27.44 6.49 -37.98
C LEU A 673 28.11 6.28 -36.62
N LEU A 674 28.55 5.07 -36.29
CA LEU A 674 29.25 4.76 -35.03
C LEU A 674 30.56 5.53 -34.87
N ASN A 675 31.28 5.78 -35.96
CA ASN A 675 32.51 6.58 -35.95
C ASN A 675 32.27 8.10 -36.05
N SER A 676 31.02 8.53 -36.19
CA SER A 676 30.69 9.94 -36.31
C SER A 676 30.67 10.64 -34.95
N ALA A 677 30.94 11.95 -34.95
CA ALA A 677 30.84 12.78 -33.75
C ALA A 677 29.46 12.72 -33.06
N GLY A 678 28.39 12.35 -33.80
CA GLY A 678 27.04 12.26 -33.27
C GLY A 678 26.82 11.13 -32.25
N CYS A 679 27.66 10.08 -32.24
CA CYS A 679 27.57 8.99 -31.26
C CYS A 679 28.38 9.24 -29.98
N TYR A 680 29.24 10.26 -29.96
CA TYR A 680 30.07 10.59 -28.79
C TYR A 680 29.33 11.54 -27.85
N SER A 681 29.52 11.33 -26.55
CA SER A 681 29.00 12.19 -25.48
C SER A 681 30.06 12.42 -24.44
N ASP A 682 30.09 13.61 -23.86
CA ASP A 682 30.95 13.96 -22.72
C ASP A 682 30.39 13.43 -21.38
N GLN A 683 29.20 12.81 -21.40
CA GLN A 683 28.56 12.20 -20.23
C GLN A 683 28.59 10.67 -20.31
N PRO A 684 28.52 9.97 -19.16
CA PRO A 684 28.35 8.52 -19.15
C PRO A 684 27.10 8.09 -19.94
N LEU A 685 27.22 7.01 -20.71
CA LEU A 685 26.10 6.46 -21.47
C LEU A 685 24.97 6.01 -20.54
N ASP A 686 23.74 6.35 -20.90
CA ASP A 686 22.55 5.89 -20.19
C ASP A 686 22.26 4.41 -20.50
N GLU A 687 21.40 3.80 -19.68
CA GLU A 687 21.03 2.38 -19.79
C GLU A 687 20.46 2.03 -21.18
N ILE A 688 19.75 2.97 -21.80
CA ILE A 688 19.18 2.82 -23.14
C ILE A 688 20.29 2.72 -24.19
N SER A 689 21.26 3.63 -24.18
CA SER A 689 22.38 3.61 -25.12
C SER A 689 23.23 2.35 -24.95
N LEU A 690 23.46 1.91 -23.71
CA LEU A 690 24.18 0.66 -23.42
C LEU A 690 23.46 -0.57 -23.98
N ASN A 691 22.13 -0.63 -23.86
CA ASN A 691 21.33 -1.70 -24.44
C ASN A 691 21.43 -1.71 -25.98
N ILE A 692 21.33 -0.54 -26.63
CA ILE A 692 21.49 -0.43 -28.09
C ILE A 692 22.88 -0.93 -28.54
N LEU A 693 23.95 -0.50 -27.85
CA LEU A 693 25.31 -0.96 -28.15
C LEU A 693 25.47 -2.46 -27.94
N THR A 694 24.82 -3.02 -26.92
CA THR A 694 24.80 -4.47 -26.68
C THR A 694 24.12 -5.21 -27.83
N GLN A 695 23.01 -4.67 -28.36
CA GLN A 695 22.35 -5.22 -29.55
C GLN A 695 23.27 -5.16 -30.78
N ILE A 696 23.98 -4.06 -31.01
CA ILE A 696 24.95 -3.94 -32.11
C ILE A 696 26.10 -4.95 -31.96
N ALA A 697 26.64 -5.10 -30.75
CA ALA A 697 27.71 -6.03 -30.46
C ALA A 697 27.30 -7.50 -30.71
N LEU A 698 26.04 -7.85 -30.49
CA LEU A 698 25.51 -9.19 -30.78
C LEU A 698 25.41 -9.50 -32.29
N ILE A 699 25.29 -8.49 -33.14
CA ILE A 699 25.28 -8.64 -34.61
C ILE A 699 26.70 -8.86 -35.13
N SER A 700 27.70 -8.33 -34.41
CA SER A 700 29.10 -8.44 -34.81
C SER A 700 29.58 -9.89 -34.67
N PRO A 701 30.33 -10.42 -35.64
CA PRO A 701 30.83 -11.78 -35.56
C PRO A 701 31.80 -11.93 -34.38
N LYS A 702 31.74 -13.07 -33.70
CA LYS A 702 32.58 -13.31 -32.52
C LYS A 702 33.90 -13.91 -32.95
N ALA A 703 34.99 -13.15 -32.80
CA ALA A 703 36.34 -13.66 -32.97
C ALA A 703 36.71 -14.52 -31.76
N ASN A 704 36.79 -15.83 -31.96
CA ASN A 704 37.29 -16.77 -30.97
C ASN A 704 38.61 -17.36 -31.48
N TYR A 705 39.61 -17.56 -30.63
CA TYR A 705 40.78 -18.32 -31.03
C TYR A 705 40.41 -19.79 -31.30
N TYR A 706 41.06 -20.40 -32.29
CA TYR A 706 40.80 -21.78 -32.73
C TYR A 706 40.98 -22.80 -31.59
N SER A 707 41.78 -22.44 -30.58
CA SER A 707 42.05 -23.18 -29.33
C SER A 707 42.33 -22.17 -28.21
N GLU A 708 41.86 -22.42 -26.99
CA GLU A 708 42.11 -21.56 -25.80
C GLU A 708 43.60 -21.33 -25.50
N LYS A 709 44.50 -22.13 -26.10
CA LYS A 709 45.96 -22.09 -25.87
C LYS A 709 46.75 -21.44 -27.01
N LEU A 710 46.13 -21.01 -28.10
CA LEU A 710 46.82 -20.49 -29.29
C LEU A 710 46.42 -19.03 -29.56
N ASN A 711 47.39 -18.12 -29.45
CA ASN A 711 47.20 -16.67 -29.66
C ASN A 711 47.36 -16.23 -31.14
N CYS A 712 47.46 -17.17 -32.09
CA CYS A 712 47.88 -16.89 -33.46
C CYS A 712 46.93 -17.41 -34.56
N ALA A 713 45.75 -17.96 -34.20
CA ALA A 713 44.76 -18.41 -35.17
C ALA A 713 43.34 -18.03 -34.72
N GLU A 714 42.79 -16.98 -35.33
CA GLU A 714 41.42 -16.52 -35.08
C GLU A 714 40.40 -17.28 -35.93
N LYS A 715 39.27 -17.64 -35.31
CA LYS A 715 38.07 -18.18 -35.93
C LYS A 715 36.94 -17.18 -35.73
N ILE A 716 36.51 -16.56 -36.82
CA ILE A 716 35.37 -15.65 -36.85
C ILE A 716 34.10 -16.50 -36.99
N LYS A 717 33.21 -16.46 -35.99
CA LYS A 717 31.91 -17.12 -36.00
C LYS A 717 30.78 -16.14 -36.23
#